data_AF-A0A7W5L280-F1
#
_entry.id   AF-A0A7W5L280-F1
#
_cell.length_a   1.000
_cell.length_b   1.000
_cell.length_c   1.000
_cell.angle_alpha   90.00
_cell.angle_beta   90.00
_cell.angle_gamma   90.00
#
_symmetry.space_group_name_H-M   'P 1'
#
loop_
_entity.id
_entity.type
_entity.pdbx_description
1 polymer ?
#
loop_
_entity_poly.entity_id
_entity_poly.type
_entity_poly.pdbx_seq_one_letter_code
_entity_poly.pdbx_strand_id
1 'polypeptide(L)'
;MAKLYNMQRVQGVVIVPDGTRMFNNRPVIGIRDVGDTTLFADNRPVLGVEIVTDGATVHNDLPVLGAVRISDGRSLYGNAPVIPVKGGAPSSLSDVFLTGTPMNTLEITVQPATYDFAPDSISRQMQVSDDGSTGWTNTGSPFGGTTFALGTLTGKYLRVIETAMADTTPVETTSASIGPVAAFVALPSTPLAPGELLGAIGDSYVAYNNLDFNPNIPDTTAGRAGFSIGIGLIEWAKRLDPRFRVDQWFDTTSPLGLNSSGFNNAKAADHLAFSGAGFLGGIVARLDAFLLGDFKAVIFEGGSNTISSGDDGEFSLTYLITKFDEGLSKIRKAGKLAIVVKVPYRGDWPAGDDRHAKRIAFNAWIATQATRDGIVAVLDLDTVLAPGGAPDLGMYLSDKIHQSPKAARAIGEDILLPVIRSLFSAGTFIDLDPANNNFAPSGISQLNGGTAGTWANTNANRTGAGQVATGVAISVVRNVSAVASIVDIGGGYKAQRIDYTPLQVDIGPYFELVAQSISVPFTLDQTKWYRAMCELQTFDGTPAFIELRYMTRQGTTNRSSGFSGYRLSSDTFVLGMGRSGTYKLISEPFRWDPAWGTADRVGIEIRITGDRTAPPSAVQFSKIKVMEDVDPVALWGFGA
;
A
#
# COMPACT_ATOMS: atom_id res chain seq x y z
N MET A 1 -12.14 -36.25 -32.77
CA MET A 1 -12.88 -37.51 -32.94
C MET A 1 -12.23 -38.57 -32.07
N ALA A 2 -12.83 -38.97 -30.96
CA ALA A 2 -12.35 -40.06 -30.12
C ALA A 2 -13.25 -41.29 -30.34
N LYS A 3 -12.63 -42.44 -30.66
CA LYS A 3 -13.32 -43.71 -30.88
C LYS A 3 -13.68 -44.34 -29.53
N LEU A 4 -14.96 -44.66 -29.33
CA LEU A 4 -15.43 -45.51 -28.23
C LEU A 4 -14.95 -46.95 -28.44
N TYR A 5 -14.32 -47.53 -27.42
CA TYR A 5 -14.17 -48.97 -27.28
C TYR A 5 -14.99 -49.43 -26.08
N ASN A 6 -15.63 -50.59 -26.25
CA ASN A 6 -16.37 -51.37 -25.25
C ASN A 6 -17.89 -51.18 -25.21
N MET A 7 -18.58 -51.70 -26.24
CA MET A 7 -19.96 -52.15 -26.13
C MET A 7 -19.98 -53.66 -25.80
N GLN A 8 -19.76 -54.03 -24.53
CA GLN A 8 -20.04 -55.40 -24.08
C GLN A 8 -21.44 -55.48 -23.48
N ARG A 9 -22.23 -56.46 -23.92
CA ARG A 9 -23.55 -56.79 -23.36
C ARG A 9 -23.36 -57.38 -21.97
N VAL A 10 -23.98 -56.79 -20.95
CA VAL A 10 -24.07 -57.36 -19.60
C VAL A 10 -25.19 -58.41 -19.60
N GLN A 11 -24.85 -59.67 -19.33
CA GLN A 11 -25.84 -60.75 -19.15
C GLN A 11 -26.14 -60.90 -17.64
N GLY A 12 -27.02 -60.03 -17.13
CA GLY A 12 -27.61 -60.14 -15.79
C GLY A 12 -26.79 -59.58 -14.63
N VAL A 13 -27.50 -59.17 -13.58
CA VAL A 13 -26.95 -58.74 -12.27
C VAL A 13 -27.50 -59.69 -11.20
N VAL A 14 -26.64 -60.20 -10.33
CA VAL A 14 -27.01 -61.05 -9.19
C VAL A 14 -26.67 -60.31 -7.90
N ILE A 15 -27.65 -60.16 -7.02
CA ILE A 15 -27.45 -59.65 -5.66
C ILE A 15 -27.02 -60.83 -4.79
N VAL A 16 -25.87 -60.73 -4.13
CA VAL A 16 -25.36 -61.77 -3.23
C VAL A 16 -25.35 -61.28 -1.78
N PRO A 17 -25.56 -62.17 -0.78
CA PRO A 17 -25.41 -61.81 0.62
C PRO A 17 -23.98 -61.36 0.98
N ASP A 18 -23.88 -60.53 2.01
CA ASP A 18 -22.59 -60.10 2.57
C ASP A 18 -21.72 -61.32 2.95
N GLY A 19 -20.42 -61.23 2.63
CA GLY A 19 -19.44 -62.30 2.87
C GLY A 19 -19.31 -63.34 1.75
N THR A 20 -20.06 -63.21 0.66
CA THR A 20 -19.96 -64.11 -0.50
C THR A 20 -18.60 -64.00 -1.19
N ARG A 21 -17.90 -65.14 -1.35
CA ARG A 21 -16.61 -65.21 -2.08
C ARG A 21 -16.86 -65.16 -3.59
N MET A 22 -16.20 -64.22 -4.28
CA MET A 22 -16.24 -64.14 -5.75
C MET A 22 -14.91 -64.58 -6.37
N PHE A 23 -15.00 -65.20 -7.55
CA PHE A 23 -13.86 -65.67 -8.33
C PHE A 23 -13.87 -65.07 -9.74
N ASN A 24 -13.01 -64.07 -10.02
CA ASN A 24 -12.32 -63.82 -11.30
C ASN A 24 -11.71 -62.40 -11.40
N ASN A 25 -10.41 -62.33 -11.72
CA ASN A 25 -9.55 -61.13 -11.76
C ASN A 25 -9.89 -60.07 -12.84
N ARG A 26 -11.04 -59.40 -12.81
CA ARG A 26 -11.31 -58.24 -13.72
C ARG A 26 -11.98 -57.04 -13.02
N PRO A 27 -11.78 -55.81 -13.54
CA PRO A 27 -12.31 -54.58 -12.92
C PRO A 27 -13.84 -54.54 -12.91
N VAL A 28 -14.42 -54.07 -11.81
CA VAL A 28 -15.87 -53.82 -11.69
C VAL A 28 -16.17 -52.39 -12.16
N ILE A 29 -17.17 -52.21 -13.03
CA ILE A 29 -17.69 -50.90 -13.43
C ILE A 29 -18.84 -50.54 -12.48
N GLY A 30 -18.78 -49.37 -11.84
CA GLY A 30 -19.85 -48.90 -10.95
C GLY A 30 -21.13 -48.56 -11.73
N ILE A 31 -22.28 -48.97 -11.19
CA ILE A 31 -23.61 -48.70 -11.76
C ILE A 31 -24.33 -47.67 -10.88
N ARG A 32 -24.94 -46.64 -11.48
CA ARG A 32 -25.80 -45.64 -10.82
C ARG A 32 -27.26 -45.97 -11.09
N ASP A 33 -28.06 -46.06 -10.03
CA ASP A 33 -29.51 -46.26 -10.12
C ASP A 33 -30.19 -44.95 -10.54
N VAL A 34 -30.95 -44.98 -11.63
CA VAL A 34 -31.75 -43.87 -12.16
C VAL A 34 -33.11 -44.48 -12.48
N GLY A 35 -34.07 -44.30 -11.57
CA GLY A 35 -35.33 -45.04 -11.54
C GLY A 35 -36.08 -45.14 -12.89
N ASP A 36 -36.95 -46.15 -12.95
CA ASP A 36 -37.57 -46.85 -14.10
C ASP A 36 -38.13 -46.02 -15.28
N THR A 37 -38.15 -44.69 -15.21
CA THR A 37 -38.73 -43.84 -16.26
C THR A 37 -37.73 -42.88 -16.92
N THR A 38 -36.44 -42.97 -16.58
CA THR A 38 -35.45 -41.98 -17.04
C THR A 38 -34.58 -42.54 -18.17
N LEU A 39 -34.94 -42.23 -19.42
CA LEU A 39 -34.16 -42.66 -20.61
C LEU A 39 -32.84 -41.89 -20.80
N PHE A 40 -32.65 -40.76 -20.09
CA PHE A 40 -31.46 -39.91 -20.18
C PHE A 40 -31.08 -39.26 -18.85
N ALA A 41 -29.80 -39.30 -18.48
CA ALA A 41 -29.21 -38.48 -17.42
C ALA A 41 -28.04 -37.69 -18.00
N ASP A 42 -27.96 -36.37 -17.72
CA ASP A 42 -26.93 -35.47 -18.25
C ASP A 42 -26.73 -35.55 -19.78
N ASN A 43 -27.83 -35.60 -20.53
CA ASN A 43 -27.86 -35.70 -22.01
C ASN A 43 -27.17 -36.96 -22.60
N ARG A 44 -27.08 -38.05 -21.85
CA ARG A 44 -26.60 -39.36 -22.34
C ARG A 44 -27.66 -40.44 -22.15
N PRO A 45 -27.87 -41.35 -23.13
CA PRO A 45 -28.85 -42.42 -23.02
C PRO A 45 -28.45 -43.44 -21.94
N VAL A 46 -29.41 -43.84 -21.12
CA VAL A 46 -29.23 -44.87 -20.09
C VAL A 46 -29.56 -46.24 -20.70
N LEU A 47 -28.65 -47.22 -20.56
CA LEU A 47 -28.90 -48.60 -20.98
C LEU A 47 -29.77 -49.30 -19.93
N GLY A 48 -30.93 -49.81 -20.33
CA GLY A 48 -31.85 -50.53 -19.43
C GLY A 48 -31.22 -51.82 -18.89
N VAL A 49 -31.30 -52.01 -17.58
CA VAL A 49 -30.87 -53.23 -16.87
C VAL A 49 -32.10 -53.90 -16.28
N GLU A 50 -32.30 -55.18 -16.59
CA GLU A 50 -33.38 -55.99 -16.03
C GLU A 50 -32.90 -56.69 -14.75
N ILE A 51 -33.66 -56.55 -13.66
CA ILE A 51 -33.35 -57.15 -12.35
C ILE A 51 -34.02 -58.54 -12.28
N VAL A 52 -33.22 -59.61 -12.17
CA VAL A 52 -33.72 -60.97 -11.96
C VAL A 52 -33.70 -61.27 -10.46
N THR A 53 -34.88 -61.44 -9.86
CA THR A 53 -35.07 -61.48 -8.40
C THR A 53 -35.09 -62.87 -7.77
N ASP A 54 -35.18 -63.95 -8.56
CA ASP A 54 -35.40 -65.31 -8.03
C ASP A 54 -34.15 -66.18 -7.95
N GLY A 55 -32.98 -65.66 -8.34
CA GLY A 55 -31.70 -66.39 -8.21
C GLY A 55 -31.65 -67.71 -8.97
N ALA A 56 -32.53 -67.94 -9.96
CA ALA A 56 -32.46 -69.12 -10.80
C ALA A 56 -31.10 -69.16 -11.51
N THR A 57 -30.34 -70.20 -11.19
CA THR A 57 -28.95 -70.39 -11.60
C THR A 57 -28.85 -70.34 -13.12
N VAL A 58 -28.15 -69.34 -13.67
CA VAL A 58 -27.76 -69.33 -15.09
C VAL A 58 -26.64 -70.36 -15.26
N HIS A 59 -27.02 -71.62 -15.39
CA HIS A 59 -26.11 -72.72 -15.65
C HIS A 59 -25.90 -72.83 -17.16
N ASN A 60 -24.85 -72.19 -17.66
CA ASN A 60 -24.32 -72.54 -18.98
C ASN A 60 -22.85 -72.14 -19.13
N ASP A 61 -21.95 -72.75 -18.34
CA ASP A 61 -20.47 -72.83 -18.45
C ASP A 61 -19.71 -71.64 -19.13
N LEU A 62 -20.27 -70.44 -19.05
CA LEU A 62 -19.76 -69.20 -19.57
C LEU A 62 -19.53 -68.27 -18.38
N PRO A 63 -18.46 -67.47 -18.39
CA PRO A 63 -18.11 -66.60 -17.27
C PRO A 63 -19.22 -65.58 -17.02
N VAL A 64 -19.79 -65.62 -15.81
CA VAL A 64 -20.70 -64.58 -15.31
C VAL A 64 -19.90 -63.28 -15.18
N LEU A 65 -20.19 -62.30 -16.03
CA LEU A 65 -19.70 -60.92 -15.93
C LEU A 65 -20.71 -60.12 -15.12
N GLY A 66 -20.74 -60.36 -13.81
CA GLY A 66 -21.70 -59.72 -12.89
C GLY A 66 -21.12 -58.50 -12.18
N ALA A 67 -21.89 -57.41 -12.10
CA ALA A 67 -21.63 -56.31 -11.18
C ALA A 67 -22.20 -56.64 -9.79
N VAL A 68 -21.46 -56.32 -8.72
CA VAL A 68 -21.93 -56.47 -7.34
C VAL A 68 -22.34 -55.10 -6.80
N ARG A 69 -23.56 -55.01 -6.27
CA ARG A 69 -24.01 -53.87 -5.48
C ARG A 69 -23.58 -54.09 -4.04
N ILE A 70 -22.72 -53.22 -3.53
CA ILE A 70 -22.50 -53.09 -2.08
C ILE A 70 -23.49 -52.04 -1.59
N SER A 71 -24.45 -52.43 -0.76
CA SER A 71 -25.58 -51.59 -0.33
C SER A 71 -25.16 -50.36 0.50
N ASP A 72 -23.90 -50.26 0.91
CA ASP A 72 -23.34 -49.17 1.72
C ASP A 72 -22.44 -48.18 0.96
N GLY A 73 -22.31 -48.31 -0.37
CA GLY A 73 -21.62 -47.32 -1.22
C GLY A 73 -20.11 -47.47 -1.39
N ARG A 74 -19.50 -48.58 -0.93
CA ARG A 74 -18.05 -48.83 -1.08
C ARG A 74 -17.63 -49.31 -2.47
N SER A 75 -16.35 -49.12 -2.82
CA SER A 75 -15.68 -49.64 -4.04
C SER A 75 -14.71 -50.79 -3.71
N LEU A 76 -14.54 -51.75 -4.62
CA LEU A 76 -13.61 -52.88 -4.47
C LEU A 76 -12.18 -52.53 -4.93
N TYR A 77 -11.17 -53.04 -4.22
CA TYR A 77 -9.77 -53.06 -4.67
C TYR A 77 -9.12 -54.41 -4.34
N GLY A 78 -8.67 -55.16 -5.36
CA GLY A 78 -7.67 -56.23 -5.22
C GLY A 78 -8.07 -57.54 -4.49
N ASN A 79 -9.24 -58.13 -4.75
CA ASN A 79 -9.62 -59.51 -4.36
C ASN A 79 -9.50 -59.92 -2.88
N ALA A 80 -9.30 -58.99 -1.94
CA ALA A 80 -9.30 -59.31 -0.52
C ALA A 80 -10.74 -59.33 0.05
N PRO A 81 -11.05 -60.21 1.02
CA PRO A 81 -12.26 -60.07 1.84
C PRO A 81 -12.27 -58.68 2.47
N VAL A 82 -13.35 -57.92 2.25
CA VAL A 82 -13.55 -56.65 2.97
C VAL A 82 -13.96 -57.00 4.40
N ILE A 83 -12.97 -57.23 5.24
CA ILE A 83 -13.15 -57.14 6.69
C ILE A 83 -13.46 -55.66 6.94
N PRO A 84 -14.49 -55.30 7.73
CA PRO A 84 -14.57 -53.96 8.24
C PRO A 84 -13.22 -53.63 8.85
N VAL A 85 -12.46 -52.72 8.24
CA VAL A 85 -11.63 -51.87 9.08
C VAL A 85 -12.69 -51.18 9.89
N LYS A 86 -12.87 -51.64 11.13
CA LYS A 86 -13.61 -50.94 12.16
C LYS A 86 -13.17 -49.49 11.95
N GLY A 87 -14.09 -48.66 11.44
CA GLY A 87 -13.76 -47.31 11.00
C GLY A 87 -12.88 -46.73 12.08
N GLY A 88 -11.75 -46.13 11.69
CA GLY A 88 -10.91 -45.43 12.65
C GLY A 88 -11.83 -44.62 13.56
N ALA A 89 -11.52 -44.57 14.86
CA ALA A 89 -12.31 -43.76 15.76
C ALA A 89 -12.54 -42.37 15.11
N PRO A 90 -13.77 -41.82 15.11
CA PRO A 90 -14.09 -40.57 14.45
C PRO A 90 -13.00 -39.53 14.72
N SER A 91 -12.52 -38.84 13.67
CA SER A 91 -11.33 -38.01 13.80
C SER A 91 -11.45 -36.68 13.05
N SER A 92 -10.70 -35.68 13.51
CA SER A 92 -10.55 -34.41 12.80
C SER A 92 -9.50 -34.55 11.69
N LEU A 93 -9.80 -34.00 10.52
CA LEU A 93 -8.90 -33.89 9.37
C LEU A 93 -8.05 -32.62 9.42
N SER A 94 -8.47 -31.63 10.21
CA SER A 94 -7.72 -30.40 10.45
C SER A 94 -7.96 -29.91 11.88
N ASP A 95 -7.08 -29.04 12.37
CA ASP A 95 -7.33 -28.35 13.62
C ASP A 95 -8.25 -27.16 13.44
N VAL A 96 -8.98 -26.81 14.51
CA VAL A 96 -9.65 -25.51 14.62
C VAL A 96 -8.58 -24.42 14.74
N PHE A 97 -8.77 -23.27 14.11
CA PHE A 97 -7.84 -22.16 14.27
C PHE A 97 -8.55 -20.82 14.43
N LEU A 98 -7.89 -19.91 15.14
CA LEU A 98 -8.38 -18.55 15.38
C LEU A 98 -7.78 -17.60 14.35
N THR A 99 -8.59 -16.65 13.90
CA THR A 99 -8.20 -15.58 12.98
C THR A 99 -8.68 -14.23 13.51
N GLY A 100 -7.93 -13.19 13.16
CA GLY A 100 -8.13 -11.84 13.66
C GLY A 100 -7.23 -11.49 14.84
N THR A 101 -7.21 -10.21 15.18
CA THR A 101 -6.35 -9.68 16.24
C THR A 101 -7.01 -9.82 17.62
N PRO A 102 -6.32 -10.39 18.62
CA PRO A 102 -6.86 -10.45 19.98
C PRO A 102 -6.86 -9.05 20.62
N MET A 103 -7.97 -8.32 20.48
CA MET A 103 -8.18 -6.97 21.04
C MET A 103 -9.54 -6.88 21.75
N ASN A 104 -9.57 -6.18 22.89
CA ASN A 104 -10.65 -6.28 23.87
C ASN A 104 -12.05 -5.77 23.42
N THR A 105 -12.16 -4.99 22.34
CA THR A 105 -13.45 -4.60 21.73
C THR A 105 -13.71 -5.22 20.36
N LEU A 106 -12.93 -6.22 19.93
CA LEU A 106 -13.17 -6.97 18.70
C LEU A 106 -13.70 -8.38 18.97
N GLU A 107 -14.26 -8.95 17.92
CA GLU A 107 -14.52 -10.38 17.84
C GLU A 107 -13.31 -11.09 17.23
N ILE A 108 -12.98 -12.26 17.77
CA ILE A 108 -12.12 -13.23 17.11
C ILE A 108 -12.98 -14.16 16.28
N THR A 109 -12.51 -14.46 15.06
CA THR A 109 -13.20 -15.41 14.19
C THR A 109 -12.57 -16.80 14.34
N VAL A 110 -13.41 -17.79 14.60
CA VAL A 110 -13.05 -19.20 14.62
C VAL A 110 -13.24 -19.77 13.22
N GLN A 111 -12.18 -20.34 12.67
CA GLN A 111 -12.25 -21.16 11.46
C GLN A 111 -12.45 -22.62 11.90
N PRO A 112 -13.63 -23.21 11.60
CA PRO A 112 -13.96 -24.55 12.06
C PRO A 112 -13.00 -25.62 11.54
N ALA A 113 -12.88 -26.70 12.30
CA ALA A 113 -12.17 -27.88 11.84
C ALA A 113 -12.98 -28.63 10.77
N THR A 114 -12.29 -29.49 10.03
CA THR A 114 -12.90 -30.45 9.11
C THR A 114 -12.79 -31.85 9.71
N TYR A 115 -13.76 -32.72 9.43
CA TYR A 115 -13.90 -34.04 10.06
C TYR A 115 -14.08 -35.12 8.99
N ASP A 116 -13.67 -36.36 9.31
CA ASP A 116 -13.89 -37.53 8.45
C ASP A 116 -15.32 -38.12 8.57
N PHE A 117 -16.16 -37.47 9.37
CA PHE A 117 -17.56 -37.75 9.59
C PHE A 117 -18.40 -36.46 9.49
N ALA A 118 -19.72 -36.60 9.40
CA ALA A 118 -20.66 -35.49 9.52
C ALA A 118 -21.07 -35.33 11.00
N PRO A 119 -20.70 -34.24 11.70
CA PRO A 119 -21.02 -34.09 13.11
C PRO A 119 -22.52 -33.88 13.37
N ASP A 120 -23.03 -34.51 14.42
CA ASP A 120 -24.41 -34.29 14.89
C ASP A 120 -24.56 -32.92 15.56
N SER A 121 -23.49 -32.43 16.18
CA SER A 121 -23.40 -31.08 16.73
C SER A 121 -21.95 -30.63 16.85
N ILE A 122 -21.75 -29.31 16.85
CA ILE A 122 -20.46 -28.67 17.10
C ILE A 122 -20.64 -27.64 18.22
N SER A 123 -19.75 -27.69 19.21
CA SER A 123 -19.68 -26.75 20.31
C SER A 123 -18.25 -26.25 20.48
N ARG A 124 -18.08 -24.98 20.82
CA ARG A 124 -16.77 -24.34 20.99
C ARG A 124 -16.65 -23.74 22.37
N GLN A 125 -15.53 -23.99 23.03
CA GLN A 125 -15.20 -23.41 24.32
C GLN A 125 -13.94 -22.55 24.18
N MET A 126 -14.10 -21.24 24.38
CA MET A 126 -12.97 -20.34 24.46
C MET A 126 -12.26 -20.53 25.80
N GLN A 127 -10.92 -20.49 25.78
CA GLN A 127 -10.07 -20.59 26.96
C GLN A 127 -9.07 -19.44 27.00
N VAL A 128 -8.71 -19.04 28.22
CA VAL A 128 -7.71 -18.01 28.49
C VAL A 128 -6.55 -18.50 29.33
N SER A 129 -5.37 -17.94 29.08
CA SER A 129 -4.15 -18.15 29.86
C SER A 129 -3.45 -16.81 30.12
N ASP A 130 -2.72 -16.70 31.23
CA ASP A 130 -1.88 -15.54 31.53
C ASP A 130 -0.56 -15.54 30.73
N ASP A 131 -0.06 -16.71 30.33
CA ASP A 131 1.27 -16.88 29.72
C ASP A 131 1.21 -17.47 28.30
N GLY A 132 0.03 -17.92 27.85
CA GLY A 132 -0.18 -18.50 26.51
C GLY A 132 0.33 -19.93 26.34
N SER A 133 0.78 -20.57 27.42
CA SER A 133 1.36 -21.92 27.43
C SER A 133 0.69 -22.85 28.44
N THR A 134 0.40 -22.38 29.66
CA THR A 134 -0.17 -23.17 30.76
C THR A 134 -1.34 -22.43 31.42
N GLY A 135 -1.97 -23.05 32.44
CA GLY A 135 -3.00 -22.37 33.23
C GLY A 135 -4.29 -22.02 32.48
N TRP A 136 -4.63 -22.76 31.43
CA TRP A 136 -5.81 -22.50 30.60
C TRP A 136 -7.11 -22.68 31.39
N THR A 137 -7.98 -21.67 31.31
CA THR A 137 -9.30 -21.65 31.97
C THR A 137 -10.40 -21.30 30.99
N ASN A 138 -11.57 -21.93 31.12
CA ASN A 138 -12.71 -21.67 30.24
C ASN A 138 -13.26 -20.25 30.46
N THR A 139 -13.58 -19.54 29.37
CA THR A 139 -14.31 -18.28 29.42
C THR A 139 -15.78 -18.50 29.08
N GLY A 140 -16.66 -18.04 29.97
CA GLY A 140 -18.11 -18.13 29.75
C GLY A 140 -18.62 -19.56 29.49
N SER A 141 -19.72 -19.66 28.74
CA SER A 141 -20.32 -20.93 28.32
C SER A 141 -19.91 -21.29 26.88
N PRO A 142 -19.96 -22.58 26.50
CA PRO A 142 -19.70 -22.98 25.12
C PRO A 142 -20.68 -22.34 24.13
N PHE A 143 -20.23 -22.13 22.89
CA PHE A 143 -20.97 -21.47 21.82
C PHE A 143 -20.90 -22.25 20.49
N GLY A 144 -21.94 -22.16 19.66
CA GLY A 144 -22.01 -22.86 18.35
C GLY A 144 -21.62 -22.00 17.14
N GLY A 145 -21.44 -20.69 17.33
CA GLY A 145 -21.08 -19.74 16.26
C GLY A 145 -19.59 -19.73 15.92
N THR A 146 -19.21 -18.93 14.92
CA THR A 146 -17.82 -18.76 14.46
C THR A 146 -17.18 -17.44 14.91
N THR A 147 -17.84 -16.68 15.77
CA THR A 147 -17.28 -15.43 16.33
C THR A 147 -17.37 -15.42 17.85
N PHE A 148 -16.39 -14.79 18.50
CA PHE A 148 -16.31 -14.67 19.95
C PHE A 148 -15.84 -13.26 20.36
N ALA A 149 -16.65 -12.56 21.15
CA ALA A 149 -16.35 -11.21 21.63
C ALA A 149 -15.38 -11.24 22.83
N LEU A 150 -14.31 -10.44 22.77
CA LEU A 150 -13.21 -10.51 23.76
C LEU A 150 -13.45 -9.71 25.05
N GLY A 151 -14.22 -8.63 25.01
CA GLY A 151 -14.67 -7.88 26.19
C GLY A 151 -13.57 -7.52 27.20
N THR A 152 -13.57 -8.15 28.37
CA THR A 152 -12.69 -7.83 29.52
C THR A 152 -11.42 -8.67 29.57
N LEU A 153 -11.12 -9.46 28.54
CA LEU A 153 -10.01 -10.42 28.54
C LEU A 153 -8.62 -9.80 28.32
N THR A 154 -8.49 -8.47 28.43
CA THR A 154 -7.21 -7.75 28.30
C THR A 154 -6.09 -8.41 29.12
N GLY A 155 -4.94 -8.60 28.48
CA GLY A 155 -3.74 -9.23 29.05
C GLY A 155 -3.71 -10.75 28.93
N LYS A 156 -4.81 -11.41 28.52
CA LYS A 156 -4.89 -12.87 28.42
C LYS A 156 -4.57 -13.38 27.02
N TYR A 157 -3.93 -14.54 26.93
CA TYR A 157 -3.86 -15.34 25.70
C TYR A 157 -5.14 -16.15 25.54
N LEU A 158 -5.49 -16.49 24.30
CA LEU A 158 -6.71 -17.15 23.90
C LEU A 158 -6.40 -18.44 23.15
N ARG A 159 -7.24 -19.45 23.32
CA ARG A 159 -7.37 -20.58 22.39
C ARG A 159 -8.80 -21.08 22.41
N VAL A 160 -9.23 -21.76 21.36
CA VAL A 160 -10.54 -22.40 21.31
C VAL A 160 -10.40 -23.91 21.27
N ILE A 161 -11.26 -24.60 22.01
CA ILE A 161 -11.50 -26.03 21.87
C ILE A 161 -12.80 -26.18 21.10
N GLU A 162 -12.75 -26.91 19.98
CA GLU A 162 -13.93 -27.31 19.22
C GLU A 162 -14.21 -28.79 19.48
N THR A 163 -15.42 -29.09 19.96
CA THR A 163 -15.92 -30.44 20.22
C THR A 163 -17.01 -30.76 19.20
N ALA A 164 -16.76 -31.74 18.34
CA ALA A 164 -17.74 -32.29 17.40
C ALA A 164 -18.25 -33.64 17.91
N MET A 165 -19.56 -33.85 17.86
CA MET A 165 -20.17 -35.11 18.28
C MET A 165 -20.35 -36.05 17.09
N ALA A 166 -19.78 -37.25 17.19
CA ALA A 166 -20.07 -38.39 16.34
C ALA A 166 -20.95 -39.38 17.12
N ASP A 167 -22.27 -39.28 16.97
CA ASP A 167 -23.27 -39.94 17.82
C ASP A 167 -23.04 -39.60 19.30
N THR A 168 -22.49 -40.52 20.09
CA THR A 168 -22.18 -40.33 21.51
C THR A 168 -20.70 -40.09 21.78
N THR A 169 -19.85 -40.10 20.75
CA THR A 169 -18.40 -39.96 20.88
C THR A 169 -17.96 -38.52 20.58
N PRO A 170 -17.37 -37.80 21.55
CA PRO A 170 -16.82 -36.47 21.30
C PRO A 170 -15.45 -36.55 20.61
N VAL A 171 -15.25 -35.72 19.59
CA VAL A 171 -13.96 -35.49 18.93
C VAL A 171 -13.56 -34.04 19.16
N GLU A 172 -12.44 -33.84 19.86
CA GLU A 172 -11.95 -32.51 20.22
C GLU A 172 -10.71 -32.13 19.42
N THR A 173 -10.66 -30.87 18.98
CA THR A 173 -9.43 -30.23 18.49
C THR A 173 -9.27 -28.87 19.17
N THR A 174 -8.02 -28.45 19.33
CA THR A 174 -7.65 -27.21 20.02
C THR A 174 -6.82 -26.33 19.10
N SER A 175 -7.15 -25.05 19.04
CA SER A 175 -6.35 -24.10 18.28
C SER A 175 -4.99 -23.84 18.92
N ALA A 176 -4.06 -23.35 18.10
CA ALA A 176 -2.91 -22.62 18.63
C ALA A 176 -3.36 -21.44 19.53
N SER A 177 -2.50 -21.07 20.47
CA SER A 177 -2.65 -19.89 21.32
C SER A 177 -2.46 -18.60 20.50
N ILE A 178 -3.32 -17.60 20.73
CA ILE A 178 -3.17 -16.23 20.20
C ILE A 178 -3.23 -15.23 21.35
N GLY A 179 -2.46 -14.13 21.32
CA GLY A 179 -2.52 -13.11 22.37
C GLY A 179 -1.17 -12.51 22.73
N PRO A 180 -1.11 -11.72 23.83
CA PRO A 180 -2.20 -11.42 24.76
C PRO A 180 -3.22 -10.42 24.18
N VAL A 181 -4.46 -10.44 24.68
CA VAL A 181 -5.51 -9.48 24.30
C VAL A 181 -5.07 -8.08 24.69
N ALA A 182 -4.97 -7.17 23.73
CA ALA A 182 -4.57 -5.79 24.02
C ALA A 182 -5.78 -4.91 24.40
N ALA A 183 -5.55 -3.93 25.28
CA ALA A 183 -6.50 -2.83 25.51
C ALA A 183 -6.43 -1.81 24.38
N PHE A 184 -7.58 -1.33 23.92
CA PHE A 184 -7.64 -0.26 22.94
C PHE A 184 -7.12 1.07 23.49
N VAL A 185 -6.12 1.64 22.82
CA VAL A 185 -5.95 3.09 22.80
C VAL A 185 -7.09 3.67 21.95
N ALA A 186 -7.80 4.65 22.48
CA ALA A 186 -8.90 5.30 21.78
C ALA A 186 -8.42 5.90 20.45
N LEU A 187 -9.23 5.75 19.40
CA LEU A 187 -8.95 6.40 18.13
C LEU A 187 -9.18 7.91 18.26
N PRO A 188 -8.41 8.73 17.53
CA PRO A 188 -8.66 10.16 17.44
C PRO A 188 -10.02 10.42 16.78
N SER A 189 -10.74 11.44 17.25
CA SER A 189 -11.96 11.90 16.60
C SER A 189 -11.64 12.52 15.24
N THR A 190 -12.47 12.24 14.24
CA THR A 190 -12.40 12.87 12.92
C THR A 190 -13.51 13.94 12.77
N PRO A 191 -13.28 15.00 11.98
CA PRO A 191 -12.04 15.31 11.25
C PRO A 191 -10.91 15.78 12.19
N LEU A 192 -9.66 15.43 11.83
CA LEU A 192 -8.45 15.91 12.51
C LEU A 192 -8.28 17.42 12.32
N ALA A 193 -7.57 18.10 13.22
CA ALA A 193 -7.31 19.53 13.10
C ALA A 193 -6.35 19.83 11.93
N PRO A 194 -6.41 21.03 11.31
CA PRO A 194 -5.45 21.41 10.29
C PRO A 194 -4.03 21.42 10.86
N GLY A 195 -3.09 20.78 10.17
CA GLY A 195 -1.70 20.65 10.60
C GLY A 195 -1.39 19.47 11.49
N GLU A 196 -2.39 18.67 11.82
CA GLU A 196 -2.15 17.36 12.42
C GLU A 196 -1.23 16.51 11.54
N LEU A 197 -0.45 15.68 12.22
CA LEU A 197 0.62 14.88 11.62
C LEU A 197 0.04 13.61 11.01
N LEU A 198 0.47 13.29 9.78
CA LEU A 198 0.12 12.08 9.04
C LEU A 198 1.38 11.23 8.84
N GLY A 199 1.40 10.05 9.44
CA GLY A 199 2.42 9.04 9.19
C GLY A 199 2.27 8.39 7.81
N ALA A 200 3.35 7.82 7.30
CA ALA A 200 3.37 6.96 6.12
C ALA A 200 4.48 5.92 6.28
N ILE A 201 4.17 4.67 5.96
CA ILE A 201 5.13 3.57 5.97
C ILE A 201 4.72 2.57 4.88
N GLY A 202 5.72 2.02 4.20
CA GLY A 202 5.53 1.07 3.11
C GLY A 202 6.81 0.82 2.33
N ASP A 203 6.66 0.32 1.12
CA ASP A 203 7.76 0.03 0.22
C ASP A 203 8.12 1.22 -0.68
N SER A 204 8.82 0.95 -1.78
CA SER A 204 9.05 1.89 -2.89
C SER A 204 7.88 2.82 -3.19
N TYR A 205 6.63 2.35 -3.31
CA TYR A 205 5.51 3.19 -3.74
C TYR A 205 5.24 4.39 -2.81
N VAL A 206 5.42 4.20 -1.51
CA VAL A 206 5.34 5.30 -0.53
C VAL A 206 6.70 5.98 -0.35
N ALA A 207 7.81 5.23 -0.47
CA ALA A 207 9.17 5.76 -0.41
C ALA A 207 9.46 6.73 -1.56
N TYR A 208 8.71 6.65 -2.66
CA TYR A 208 8.80 7.65 -3.72
C TYR A 208 8.31 9.06 -3.30
N ASN A 209 7.82 9.24 -2.06
CA ASN A 209 7.61 10.54 -1.44
C ASN A 209 8.81 11.00 -0.59
N ASN A 210 9.75 10.11 -0.26
CA ASN A 210 10.94 10.38 0.54
C ASN A 210 12.22 10.03 -0.25
N LEU A 211 13.39 10.27 0.33
CA LEU A 211 14.67 9.98 -0.33
C LEU A 211 15.39 8.85 0.40
N ASP A 212 15.22 7.63 -0.12
CA ASP A 212 16.11 6.49 0.14
C ASP A 212 16.49 5.81 -1.18
N PHE A 213 17.25 6.51 -2.04
CA PHE A 213 17.74 5.94 -3.31
C PHE A 213 19.22 6.20 -3.60
N ASN A 214 19.96 6.90 -2.72
CA ASN A 214 21.37 7.13 -2.99
C ASN A 214 22.26 7.03 -1.74
N PRO A 215 23.06 5.96 -1.59
CA PRO A 215 24.14 5.92 -0.59
C PRO A 215 25.22 6.99 -0.85
N ASN A 216 25.22 7.65 -2.02
CA ASN A 216 26.16 8.71 -2.39
C ASN A 216 25.59 10.13 -2.22
N ILE A 217 24.66 10.39 -1.30
CA ILE A 217 24.43 11.78 -0.89
C ILE A 217 25.76 12.25 -0.27
N PRO A 218 26.47 13.21 -0.90
CA PRO A 218 27.80 13.57 -0.45
C PRO A 218 27.66 14.19 0.93
N ASP A 219 28.35 13.62 1.91
CA ASP A 219 28.56 14.13 3.26
C ASP A 219 27.47 13.75 4.31
N THR A 220 27.88 12.79 5.14
CA THR A 220 27.19 12.01 6.18
C THR A 220 26.98 12.76 7.50
N THR A 221 26.91 14.10 7.47
CA THR A 221 26.87 14.92 8.69
C THR A 221 25.44 15.29 9.11
N ALA A 222 25.15 15.19 10.41
CA ALA A 222 23.83 15.36 11.03
C ALA A 222 23.20 16.74 10.80
N GLY A 223 21.88 16.81 10.60
CA GLY A 223 21.13 18.08 10.57
C GLY A 223 20.80 18.67 9.19
N ARG A 224 20.88 17.88 8.12
CA ARG A 224 20.36 18.26 6.79
C ARG A 224 18.82 18.11 6.75
N ALA A 225 18.13 18.83 5.85
CA ALA A 225 16.71 18.53 5.67
C ALA A 225 16.53 17.19 4.97
N GLY A 226 15.36 16.61 5.19
CA GLY A 226 14.88 15.47 4.44
C GLY A 226 14.67 15.94 3.03
N PHE A 227 14.96 15.06 2.09
CA PHE A 227 14.68 15.35 0.70
C PHE A 227 13.37 14.66 0.34
N SER A 228 12.50 15.37 -0.38
CA SER A 228 11.31 14.78 -0.96
C SER A 228 11.53 14.59 -2.46
N ILE A 229 11.38 13.36 -2.96
CA ILE A 229 11.58 13.15 -4.40
C ILE A 229 10.39 13.60 -5.25
N GLY A 230 9.30 14.10 -4.68
CA GLY A 230 8.26 14.77 -5.47
C GLY A 230 7.45 13.93 -6.44
N ILE A 231 7.77 12.65 -6.57
CA ILE A 231 7.15 11.71 -7.51
C ILE A 231 6.27 10.70 -6.80
N GLY A 232 5.95 10.94 -5.53
CA GLY A 232 4.99 10.16 -4.79
C GLY A 232 3.66 10.89 -4.62
N LEU A 233 2.62 10.11 -4.33
CA LEU A 233 1.23 10.57 -4.23
C LEU A 233 0.95 11.55 -3.06
N ILE A 234 1.69 11.46 -1.95
CA ILE A 234 1.52 12.30 -0.75
C ILE A 234 1.93 13.73 -1.06
N GLU A 235 3.04 13.91 -1.77
CA GLU A 235 3.54 15.22 -2.17
C GLU A 235 2.54 15.96 -3.06
N TRP A 236 1.93 15.27 -4.02
CA TRP A 236 0.91 15.86 -4.87
C TRP A 236 -0.33 16.28 -4.09
N ALA A 237 -0.80 15.48 -3.13
CA ALA A 237 -1.89 15.86 -2.25
C ALA A 237 -1.52 17.08 -1.38
N LYS A 238 -0.32 17.09 -0.78
CA LYS A 238 0.21 18.19 0.07
C LYS A 238 0.28 19.52 -0.68
N ARG A 239 0.70 19.48 -1.95
CA ARG A 239 0.81 20.68 -2.82
C ARG A 239 -0.53 21.29 -3.17
N LEU A 240 -1.57 20.49 -3.33
CA LEU A 240 -2.90 20.98 -3.62
C LEU A 240 -3.62 21.46 -2.35
N ASP A 241 -3.34 20.81 -1.22
CA ASP A 241 -4.05 21.05 0.03
C ASP A 241 -3.16 20.75 1.27
N PRO A 242 -2.37 21.73 1.75
CA PRO A 242 -1.45 21.56 2.87
C PRO A 242 -2.18 21.66 4.22
N ARG A 243 -3.28 20.93 4.38
CA ARG A 243 -4.03 20.85 5.63
C ARG A 243 -3.46 19.83 6.62
N PHE A 244 -2.43 19.09 6.23
CA PHE A 244 -1.82 18.02 7.00
C PHE A 244 -0.29 18.11 6.88
N ARG A 245 0.44 17.58 7.87
CA ARG A 245 1.90 17.55 7.87
C ARG A 245 2.42 16.14 7.65
N VAL A 246 3.35 15.99 6.70
CA VAL A 246 4.16 14.77 6.49
C VAL A 246 5.61 15.22 6.37
N ASP A 247 6.13 15.74 7.48
CA ASP A 247 7.45 16.36 7.50
C ASP A 247 8.56 15.32 7.59
N GLN A 248 9.69 15.61 6.97
CA GLN A 248 10.87 14.75 6.98
C GLN A 248 12.16 15.55 7.19
N TRP A 249 13.09 14.98 7.95
CA TRP A 249 14.43 15.54 8.12
C TRP A 249 15.49 14.44 8.14
N PHE A 250 16.74 14.82 7.85
CA PHE A 250 17.87 13.91 7.99
C PHE A 250 18.26 13.83 9.46
N ASP A 251 18.38 12.61 9.97
CA ASP A 251 18.64 12.35 11.38
C ASP A 251 19.37 11.01 11.55
N THR A 252 20.67 11.09 11.80
CA THR A 252 21.52 9.93 12.07
C THR A 252 21.21 9.24 13.40
N THR A 253 20.42 9.88 14.26
CA THR A 253 19.98 9.31 15.54
C THR A 253 18.60 8.65 15.46
N SER A 254 18.01 8.62 14.26
CA SER A 254 16.73 7.96 14.00
C SER A 254 16.72 6.54 14.58
N PRO A 255 15.79 6.22 15.50
CA PRO A 255 15.69 4.87 16.07
C PRO A 255 15.27 3.83 15.02
N LEU A 256 14.84 4.30 13.85
CA LEU A 256 14.48 3.46 12.71
C LEU A 256 15.67 3.13 11.82
N GLY A 257 16.89 3.62 12.12
CA GLY A 257 18.11 3.23 11.41
C GLY A 257 18.21 3.66 9.95
N LEU A 258 17.34 4.57 9.50
CA LEU A 258 17.27 5.03 8.10
C LEU A 258 18.13 6.27 7.81
N ASN A 259 18.76 6.86 8.82
CA ASN A 259 19.34 8.22 8.77
C ASN A 259 18.34 9.30 8.31
N SER A 260 17.06 8.98 8.30
CA SER A 260 15.94 9.88 8.09
C SER A 260 14.98 9.69 9.26
N SER A 261 14.44 10.80 9.74
CA SER A 261 13.37 10.84 10.73
C SER A 261 12.19 11.62 10.17
N GLY A 262 11.05 11.46 10.84
CA GLY A 262 9.82 12.15 10.50
C GLY A 262 8.74 11.20 10.01
N PHE A 263 7.76 11.77 9.32
CA PHE A 263 6.45 11.14 9.22
C PHE A 263 6.30 10.18 8.05
N ASN A 264 7.24 10.13 7.10
CA ASN A 264 7.27 9.08 6.08
C ASN A 264 8.50 8.18 6.24
N ASN A 265 8.30 6.95 6.73
CA ASN A 265 9.33 5.93 6.93
C ASN A 265 9.21 4.78 5.94
N ALA A 266 8.61 5.01 4.78
CA ALA A 266 8.67 4.03 3.71
C ALA A 266 10.10 3.86 3.20
N LYS A 267 10.45 2.66 2.74
CA LYS A 267 11.79 2.32 2.26
C LYS A 267 11.71 1.59 0.93
N ALA A 268 12.60 1.92 0.01
CA ALA A 268 12.63 1.25 -1.28
C ALA A 268 12.96 -0.24 -1.13
N ALA A 269 12.29 -1.07 -1.93
CA ALA A 269 12.42 -2.53 -1.91
C ALA A 269 12.02 -3.20 -0.59
N ASP A 270 11.38 -2.50 0.34
CA ASP A 270 10.94 -3.11 1.59
C ASP A 270 9.88 -4.20 1.37
N HIS A 271 10.00 -5.24 2.19
CA HIS A 271 9.10 -6.36 2.32
C HIS A 271 8.25 -6.22 3.60
N LEU A 272 7.24 -7.07 3.77
CA LEU A 272 6.45 -7.05 5.00
C LEU A 272 7.31 -7.45 6.22
N ALA A 273 8.11 -8.51 6.11
CA ALA A 273 8.97 -9.02 7.17
C ALA A 273 10.23 -9.75 6.65
N PHE A 274 11.23 -9.02 6.15
CA PHE A 274 12.45 -9.57 5.54
C PHE A 274 13.70 -9.38 6.43
N SER A 275 14.45 -10.47 6.65
CA SER A 275 15.64 -10.45 7.52
C SER A 275 16.93 -9.94 6.85
N GLY A 276 16.90 -9.64 5.56
CA GLY A 276 18.05 -9.14 4.82
C GLY A 276 18.69 -7.89 5.44
N ALA A 277 20.02 -7.85 5.43
CA ALA A 277 20.79 -6.71 5.93
C ALA A 277 20.36 -5.41 5.22
N GLY A 278 20.10 -4.36 5.99
CA GLY A 278 19.65 -3.05 5.48
C GLY A 278 18.13 -2.87 5.39
N PHE A 279 17.33 -3.93 5.51
CA PHE A 279 15.86 -3.86 5.53
C PHE A 279 15.27 -3.83 6.94
N LEU A 280 16.12 -3.99 7.96
CA LEU A 280 15.79 -3.83 9.38
C LEU A 280 14.56 -4.66 9.80
N GLY A 281 14.43 -5.87 9.23
CA GLY A 281 13.31 -6.77 9.50
C GLY A 281 12.03 -6.50 8.69
N GLY A 282 12.03 -5.55 7.76
CA GLY A 282 10.88 -5.18 6.93
C GLY A 282 9.90 -4.22 7.62
N ILE A 283 8.81 -3.91 6.91
CA ILE A 283 7.81 -2.90 7.32
C ILE A 283 7.22 -3.21 8.70
N VAL A 284 6.80 -4.45 8.94
CA VAL A 284 6.09 -4.86 10.17
C VAL A 284 7.01 -4.81 11.39
N ALA A 285 8.30 -5.08 11.23
CA ALA A 285 9.29 -4.99 12.31
C ALA A 285 9.56 -3.55 12.72
N ARG A 286 9.66 -2.63 11.74
CA ARG A 286 9.90 -1.19 11.99
C ARG A 286 8.69 -0.46 12.56
N LEU A 287 7.50 -1.05 12.40
CA LEU A 287 6.24 -0.40 12.73
C LEU A 287 6.09 -0.06 14.22
N ASP A 288 6.55 -0.91 15.13
CA ASP A 288 6.40 -0.67 16.57
C ASP A 288 7.13 0.61 17.01
N ALA A 289 8.37 0.79 16.54
CA ALA A 289 9.11 2.02 16.78
C ALA A 289 8.41 3.20 16.10
N PHE A 290 8.05 3.07 14.82
CA PHE A 290 7.40 4.16 14.07
C PHE A 290 6.11 4.67 14.72
N LEU A 291 5.30 3.77 15.29
CA LEU A 291 4.01 4.09 15.92
C LEU A 291 4.12 4.83 17.26
N LEU A 292 5.33 4.96 17.82
CA LEU A 292 5.60 5.85 18.96
C LEU A 292 5.47 7.33 18.58
N GLY A 293 5.49 7.64 17.29
CA GLY A 293 5.32 9.00 16.79
C GLY A 293 3.96 9.62 17.11
N ASP A 294 3.92 10.94 17.26
CA ASP A 294 2.71 11.67 17.69
C ASP A 294 1.60 11.82 16.62
N PHE A 295 1.83 11.31 15.41
CA PHE A 295 0.83 11.33 14.33
C PHE A 295 -0.45 10.59 14.70
N LYS A 296 -1.57 10.99 14.12
CA LYS A 296 -2.90 10.47 14.46
C LYS A 296 -3.44 9.48 13.42
N ALA A 297 -2.93 9.58 12.19
CA ALA A 297 -3.23 8.68 11.09
C ALA A 297 -1.96 8.24 10.39
N VAL A 298 -2.00 7.08 9.72
CA VAL A 298 -0.89 6.53 8.95
C VAL A 298 -1.34 5.99 7.60
N ILE A 299 -0.60 6.29 6.54
CA ILE A 299 -0.67 5.57 5.27
C ILE A 299 0.12 4.28 5.42
N PHE A 300 -0.54 3.14 5.24
CA PHE A 300 0.06 1.82 5.34
C PHE A 300 -0.03 1.09 4.00
N GLU A 301 1.13 0.76 3.46
CA GLU A 301 1.32 0.09 2.17
C GLU A 301 2.35 -1.04 2.33
N GLY A 302 2.26 -2.07 1.49
CA GLY A 302 3.28 -3.12 1.43
C GLY A 302 2.81 -4.38 0.73
N GLY A 303 3.76 -5.31 0.51
CA GLY A 303 3.50 -6.63 -0.04
C GLY A 303 3.88 -6.81 -1.51
N SER A 304 4.18 -5.74 -2.26
CA SER A 304 4.66 -5.88 -3.65
C SER A 304 5.97 -6.67 -3.71
N ASN A 305 6.96 -6.33 -2.89
CA ASN A 305 8.25 -7.03 -2.88
C ASN A 305 8.14 -8.44 -2.28
N THR A 306 7.29 -8.63 -1.27
CA THR A 306 6.95 -9.96 -0.73
C THR A 306 6.33 -10.86 -1.80
N ILE A 307 5.40 -10.36 -2.62
CA ILE A 307 4.88 -11.12 -3.75
C ILE A 307 5.97 -11.38 -4.80
N SER A 308 6.85 -10.39 -5.04
CA SER A 308 7.88 -10.44 -6.09
C SER A 308 8.94 -11.50 -5.85
N SER A 309 9.51 -11.52 -4.64
CA SER A 309 10.70 -12.30 -4.32
C SER A 309 10.62 -13.05 -2.98
N GLY A 310 9.55 -12.85 -2.20
CA GLY A 310 9.37 -13.45 -0.89
C GLY A 310 10.17 -12.82 0.23
N ASP A 311 9.68 -13.07 1.44
CA ASP A 311 10.27 -12.73 2.72
C ASP A 311 11.02 -13.96 3.20
N ASP A 312 12.31 -14.03 2.92
CA ASP A 312 13.17 -15.18 3.26
C ASP A 312 12.66 -16.51 2.69
N GLY A 313 12.04 -16.45 1.51
CA GLY A 313 11.44 -17.59 0.82
C GLY A 313 9.93 -17.72 1.00
N GLU A 314 9.31 -16.96 1.90
CA GLU A 314 7.87 -16.97 2.13
C GLU A 314 7.12 -15.90 1.33
N PHE A 315 6.13 -16.33 0.53
CA PHE A 315 5.31 -15.42 -0.29
C PHE A 315 3.92 -16.01 -0.53
N SER A 316 3.47 -16.93 0.33
CA SER A 316 2.12 -17.48 0.23
C SER A 316 1.06 -16.40 0.50
N LEU A 317 -0.15 -16.59 -0.03
CA LEU A 317 -1.26 -15.67 0.23
C LEU A 317 -1.57 -15.58 1.73
N THR A 318 -1.54 -16.71 2.44
CA THR A 318 -1.74 -16.77 3.89
C THR A 318 -0.68 -15.98 4.65
N TYR A 319 0.59 -16.08 4.21
CA TYR A 319 1.68 -15.32 4.81
C TYR A 319 1.49 -13.81 4.62
N LEU A 320 1.19 -13.37 3.39
CA LEU A 320 0.90 -11.96 3.07
C LEU A 320 -0.22 -11.39 3.93
N ILE A 321 -1.35 -12.11 4.01
CA ILE A 321 -2.50 -11.74 4.84
C ILE A 321 -2.10 -11.64 6.31
N THR A 322 -1.41 -12.66 6.83
CA THR A 322 -0.98 -12.70 8.24
C THR A 322 -0.10 -11.51 8.59
N LYS A 323 0.91 -11.21 7.77
CA LYS A 323 1.84 -10.10 8.05
C LYS A 323 1.23 -8.72 7.86
N PHE A 324 0.37 -8.56 6.86
CA PHE A 324 -0.33 -7.30 6.67
C PHE A 324 -1.35 -7.05 7.79
N ASP A 325 -2.07 -8.09 8.23
CA ASP A 325 -2.98 -8.04 9.37
C ASP A 325 -2.25 -7.72 10.68
N GLU A 326 -1.05 -8.29 10.88
CA GLU A 326 -0.16 -7.94 12.00
C GLU A 326 0.15 -6.43 11.99
N GLY A 327 0.45 -5.86 10.82
CA GLY A 327 0.67 -4.41 10.67
C GLY A 327 -0.56 -3.58 11.04
N LEU A 328 -1.73 -3.90 10.48
CA LEU A 328 -3.00 -3.22 10.80
C LEU A 328 -3.34 -3.31 12.30
N SER A 329 -3.06 -4.47 12.90
CA SER A 329 -3.23 -4.73 14.33
C SER A 329 -2.38 -3.80 15.19
N LYS A 330 -1.10 -3.64 14.85
CA LYS A 330 -0.17 -2.74 15.55
C LYS A 330 -0.63 -1.29 15.45
N ILE A 331 -0.99 -0.83 14.25
CA ILE A 331 -1.50 0.53 14.00
C ILE A 331 -2.72 0.81 14.88
N ARG A 332 -3.68 -0.12 14.85
CA ARG A 332 -4.91 0.04 15.60
C ARG A 332 -4.66 0.00 17.12
N LYS A 333 -3.81 -0.91 17.59
CA LYS A 333 -3.39 -1.00 19.01
C LYS A 333 -2.74 0.29 19.51
N ALA A 334 -1.95 0.95 18.65
CA ALA A 334 -1.36 2.26 18.93
C ALA A 334 -2.36 3.43 18.91
N GLY A 335 -3.66 3.16 18.70
CA GLY A 335 -4.70 4.19 18.68
C GLY A 335 -4.61 5.11 17.46
N LYS A 336 -4.04 4.62 16.35
CA LYS A 336 -3.87 5.40 15.12
C LYS A 336 -4.90 4.97 14.08
N LEU A 337 -5.34 5.93 13.26
CA LEU A 337 -6.16 5.68 12.08
C LEU A 337 -5.29 5.18 10.92
N ALA A 338 -5.80 4.29 10.07
CA ALA A 338 -5.09 3.77 8.91
C ALA A 338 -5.75 4.20 7.58
N ILE A 339 -4.92 4.64 6.64
CA ILE A 339 -5.24 4.73 5.22
C ILE A 339 -4.48 3.57 4.56
N VAL A 340 -5.19 2.55 4.12
CA VAL A 340 -4.57 1.32 3.60
C VAL A 340 -4.43 1.42 2.09
N VAL A 341 -3.27 1.09 1.53
CA VAL A 341 -3.04 1.12 0.09
C VAL A 341 -3.01 -0.31 -0.44
N LYS A 342 -3.84 -0.61 -1.44
CA LYS A 342 -3.76 -1.89 -2.18
C LYS A 342 -2.43 -1.98 -2.93
N VAL A 343 -1.92 -3.20 -3.10
CA VAL A 343 -0.71 -3.44 -3.92
C VAL A 343 -1.03 -3.02 -5.35
N PRO A 344 -0.36 -2.01 -5.94
CA PRO A 344 -0.69 -1.52 -7.28
C PRO A 344 -0.40 -2.56 -8.37
N TYR A 345 -1.03 -2.41 -9.53
CA TYR A 345 -0.72 -3.23 -10.69
C TYR A 345 0.75 -3.06 -11.07
N ARG A 346 1.39 -4.16 -11.46
CA ARG A 346 2.78 -4.19 -11.92
C ARG A 346 2.83 -4.67 -13.37
N GLY A 347 3.35 -3.84 -14.27
CA GLY A 347 3.42 -4.13 -15.70
C GLY A 347 4.39 -5.26 -16.05
N ASP A 348 5.27 -5.64 -15.12
CA ASP A 348 6.11 -6.84 -15.21
C ASP A 348 5.42 -8.12 -14.71
N TRP A 349 4.19 -8.03 -14.19
CA TRP A 349 3.32 -9.16 -13.79
C TRP A 349 2.08 -9.22 -14.71
N PRO A 350 2.22 -9.73 -15.94
CA PRO A 350 1.11 -9.82 -16.88
C PRO A 350 0.05 -10.83 -16.41
N ALA A 351 -1.14 -10.78 -17.01
CA ALA A 351 -2.16 -11.80 -16.82
C ALA A 351 -1.61 -13.19 -17.14
N GLY A 352 -1.85 -14.16 -16.24
CA GLY A 352 -1.28 -15.51 -16.29
C GLY A 352 -0.01 -15.70 -15.44
N ASP A 353 0.57 -14.63 -14.91
CA ASP A 353 1.64 -14.71 -13.90
C ASP A 353 1.04 -15.04 -12.51
N ASP A 354 1.60 -16.01 -11.80
CA ASP A 354 1.16 -16.40 -10.45
C ASP A 354 1.23 -15.23 -9.45
N ARG A 355 2.17 -14.29 -9.64
CA ARG A 355 2.27 -13.07 -8.82
C ARG A 355 1.10 -12.13 -9.07
N HIS A 356 0.66 -12.03 -10.33
CA HIS A 356 -0.52 -11.25 -10.69
C HIS A 356 -1.80 -11.83 -10.05
N ALA A 357 -1.99 -13.15 -10.12
CA ALA A 357 -3.12 -13.82 -9.48
C ALA A 357 -3.10 -13.65 -7.95
N LYS A 358 -1.92 -13.81 -7.34
CA LYS A 358 -1.72 -13.63 -5.90
C LYS A 358 -2.02 -12.20 -5.45
N ARG A 359 -1.55 -11.21 -6.20
CA ARG A 359 -1.85 -9.80 -5.98
C ARG A 359 -3.36 -9.53 -6.00
N ILE A 360 -4.09 -10.06 -6.99
CA ILE A 360 -5.56 -9.92 -7.06
C ILE A 360 -6.21 -10.50 -5.80
N ALA A 361 -5.85 -11.71 -5.41
CA ALA A 361 -6.42 -12.36 -4.22
C ALA A 361 -6.10 -11.58 -2.93
N PHE A 362 -4.88 -11.08 -2.80
CA PHE A 362 -4.48 -10.27 -1.66
C PHE A 362 -5.20 -8.92 -1.62
N ASN A 363 -5.34 -8.23 -2.75
CA ASN A 363 -6.09 -6.98 -2.85
C ASN A 363 -7.60 -7.16 -2.60
N ALA A 364 -8.16 -8.32 -2.95
CA ALA A 364 -9.54 -8.67 -2.60
C ALA A 364 -9.69 -8.76 -1.07
N TRP A 365 -8.73 -9.40 -0.38
CA TRP A 365 -8.70 -9.39 1.08
C TRP A 365 -8.52 -7.97 1.66
N ILE A 366 -7.58 -7.17 1.16
CA ILE A 366 -7.40 -5.76 1.61
C ILE A 366 -8.70 -4.97 1.46
N ALA A 367 -9.44 -5.15 0.36
CA ALA A 367 -10.72 -4.47 0.15
C ALA A 367 -11.76 -4.78 1.23
N THR A 368 -11.79 -6.02 1.75
CA THR A 368 -12.71 -6.39 2.86
C THR A 368 -12.40 -5.66 4.16
N GLN A 369 -11.22 -5.05 4.30
CA GLN A 369 -10.82 -4.31 5.50
C GLN A 369 -11.43 -2.91 5.58
N ALA A 370 -12.10 -2.42 4.53
CA ALA A 370 -12.62 -1.05 4.47
C ALA A 370 -13.61 -0.69 5.60
N THR A 371 -14.25 -1.68 6.22
CA THR A 371 -15.18 -1.49 7.35
C THR A 371 -14.58 -1.81 8.71
N ARG A 372 -13.28 -2.16 8.77
CA ARG A 372 -12.61 -2.49 10.03
C ARG A 372 -12.42 -1.22 10.88
N ASP A 373 -12.63 -1.35 12.18
CA ASP A 373 -12.39 -0.27 13.12
C ASP A 373 -10.96 0.30 12.99
N GLY A 374 -10.85 1.62 12.91
CA GLY A 374 -9.61 2.35 12.69
C GLY A 374 -9.15 2.48 11.24
N ILE A 375 -9.80 1.85 10.26
CA ILE A 375 -9.51 2.06 8.84
C ILE A 375 -10.40 3.18 8.29
N VAL A 376 -9.76 4.24 7.78
CA VAL A 376 -10.45 5.43 7.23
C VAL A 376 -10.72 5.25 5.73
N ALA A 377 -9.80 4.63 5.02
CA ALA A 377 -9.93 4.38 3.58
C ALA A 377 -9.05 3.22 3.13
N VAL A 378 -9.48 2.56 2.06
CA VAL A 378 -8.67 1.62 1.26
C VAL A 378 -8.47 2.24 -0.11
N LEU A 379 -7.23 2.60 -0.46
CA LEU A 379 -6.87 3.22 -1.72
C LEU A 379 -6.64 2.16 -2.80
N ASP A 380 -7.31 2.29 -3.93
CA ASP A 380 -7.13 1.43 -5.09
C ASP A 380 -6.45 2.20 -6.24
N LEU A 381 -5.13 2.00 -6.34
CA LEU A 381 -4.30 2.71 -7.32
C LEU A 381 -4.57 2.26 -8.76
N ASP A 382 -5.19 1.09 -8.97
CA ASP A 382 -5.49 0.57 -10.31
C ASP A 382 -6.53 1.40 -11.04
N THR A 383 -7.35 2.17 -10.32
CA THR A 383 -8.28 3.12 -10.93
C THR A 383 -7.57 4.15 -11.82
N VAL A 384 -6.30 4.43 -11.54
CA VAL A 384 -5.41 5.27 -12.37
C VAL A 384 -4.43 4.42 -13.18
N LEU A 385 -3.82 3.40 -12.56
CA LEU A 385 -2.70 2.65 -13.15
C LEU A 385 -3.14 1.58 -14.15
N ALA A 386 -4.32 0.99 -13.95
CA ALA A 386 -4.84 -0.10 -14.77
C ALA A 386 -6.36 -0.01 -14.97
N PRO A 387 -6.88 1.11 -15.53
CA PRO A 387 -8.32 1.30 -15.70
C PRO A 387 -8.90 0.18 -16.57
N GLY A 388 -9.97 -0.47 -16.07
CA GLY A 388 -10.57 -1.63 -16.74
C GLY A 388 -9.77 -2.93 -16.62
N GLY A 389 -8.77 -3.00 -15.74
CA GLY A 389 -7.98 -4.20 -15.46
C GLY A 389 -6.77 -4.40 -16.39
N ALA A 390 -6.46 -3.44 -17.26
CA ALA A 390 -5.29 -3.47 -18.13
C ALA A 390 -4.35 -2.31 -17.80
N PRO A 391 -3.02 -2.54 -17.66
CA PRO A 391 -2.10 -1.49 -17.25
C PRO A 391 -1.96 -0.40 -18.33
N ASP A 392 -2.11 0.86 -17.94
CA ASP A 392 -1.69 1.99 -18.76
C ASP A 392 -0.17 2.19 -18.59
N LEU A 393 0.61 1.66 -19.53
CA LEU A 393 2.08 1.76 -19.47
C LEU A 393 2.60 3.21 -19.46
N GLY A 394 1.80 4.20 -19.88
CA GLY A 394 2.15 5.61 -19.76
C GLY A 394 2.10 6.14 -18.30
N MET A 395 1.52 5.37 -17.39
CA MET A 395 1.45 5.66 -15.96
C MET A 395 2.62 5.08 -15.16
N TYR A 396 3.57 4.42 -15.80
CA TYR A 396 4.72 3.80 -15.13
C TYR A 396 6.05 4.41 -15.58
N LEU A 397 7.08 4.25 -14.74
CA LEU A 397 8.46 4.39 -15.16
C LEU A 397 8.84 3.28 -16.15
N SER A 398 10.04 3.37 -16.73
CA SER A 398 10.54 2.40 -17.71
C SER A 398 10.63 0.96 -17.17
N ASP A 399 10.72 0.79 -15.84
CA ASP A 399 10.69 -0.51 -15.18
C ASP A 399 9.30 -1.15 -15.12
N LYS A 400 8.24 -0.41 -15.45
CA LYS A 400 6.84 -0.86 -15.41
C LYS A 400 6.35 -1.28 -14.01
N ILE A 401 7.10 -0.94 -12.97
CA ILE A 401 6.80 -1.26 -11.57
C ILE A 401 6.35 0.02 -10.89
N HIS A 402 7.16 1.06 -10.98
CA HIS A 402 6.96 2.30 -10.24
C HIS A 402 6.15 3.30 -11.03
N GLN A 403 5.45 4.18 -10.31
CA GLN A 403 4.58 5.19 -10.91
C GLN A 403 5.40 6.25 -11.64
N SER A 404 4.95 6.67 -12.82
CA SER A 404 5.48 7.88 -13.45
C SER A 404 5.04 9.13 -12.69
N PRO A 405 5.70 10.28 -12.87
CA PRO A 405 5.24 11.54 -12.28
C PRO A 405 3.79 11.88 -12.66
N LYS A 406 3.36 11.52 -13.87
CA LYS A 406 1.97 11.64 -14.35
C LYS A 406 1.01 10.85 -13.45
N ALA A 407 1.36 9.60 -13.14
CA ALA A 407 0.54 8.71 -12.35
C ALA A 407 0.52 9.09 -10.86
N ALA A 408 1.68 9.37 -10.28
CA ALA A 408 1.79 9.82 -8.89
C ALA A 408 0.93 11.05 -8.63
N ARG A 409 0.90 11.97 -9.60
CA ARG A 409 0.00 13.10 -9.58
C ARG A 409 -1.46 12.68 -9.60
N ALA A 410 -1.90 11.96 -10.63
CA ALA A 410 -3.29 11.52 -10.74
C ALA A 410 -3.75 10.75 -9.49
N ILE A 411 -2.91 9.88 -8.91
CA ILE A 411 -3.19 9.22 -7.64
C ILE A 411 -3.31 10.23 -6.49
N GLY A 412 -2.37 11.17 -6.36
CA GLY A 412 -2.40 12.20 -5.32
C GLY A 412 -3.65 13.07 -5.41
N GLU A 413 -4.03 13.53 -6.61
CA GLU A 413 -5.18 14.43 -6.82
C GLU A 413 -6.52 13.69 -6.76
N ASP A 414 -6.64 12.56 -7.48
CA ASP A 414 -7.93 11.92 -7.75
C ASP A 414 -8.26 10.82 -6.73
N ILE A 415 -7.26 10.29 -5.99
CA ILE A 415 -7.45 9.20 -5.00
C ILE A 415 -7.13 9.66 -3.58
N LEU A 416 -5.91 10.14 -3.30
CA LEU A 416 -5.51 10.46 -1.92
C LEU A 416 -6.17 11.75 -1.41
N LEU A 417 -6.17 12.82 -2.21
CA LEU A 417 -6.65 14.13 -1.76
C LEU A 417 -8.11 14.11 -1.26
N PRO A 418 -9.09 13.41 -1.89
CA PRO A 418 -10.43 13.25 -1.32
C PRO A 418 -10.43 12.66 0.09
N VAL A 419 -9.60 11.63 0.34
CA VAL A 419 -9.47 10.98 1.65
C VAL A 419 -8.85 11.94 2.67
N ILE A 420 -7.82 12.69 2.28
CA ILE A 420 -7.23 13.73 3.12
C ILE A 420 -8.27 14.80 3.50
N ARG A 421 -9.10 15.21 2.55
CA ARG A 421 -10.13 16.23 2.77
C ARG A 421 -11.26 15.76 3.67
N SER A 422 -11.57 14.46 3.69
CA SER A 422 -12.51 13.89 4.67
C SER A 422 -11.87 13.67 6.04
N LEU A 423 -10.59 13.33 6.09
CA LEU A 423 -9.89 13.01 7.33
C LEU A 423 -9.48 14.27 8.11
N PHE A 424 -9.07 15.34 7.44
CA PHE A 424 -8.60 16.57 8.06
C PHE A 424 -9.56 17.74 7.79
N SER A 425 -9.80 18.53 8.83
CA SER A 425 -10.58 19.77 8.76
C SER A 425 -10.00 20.72 7.73
N ALA A 426 -10.85 21.55 7.12
CA ALA A 426 -10.39 22.57 6.18
C ALA A 426 -9.48 23.58 6.88
N GLY A 427 -8.39 23.96 6.23
CA GLY A 427 -7.40 24.89 6.77
C GLY A 427 -6.03 24.63 6.17
N THR A 428 -5.03 25.32 6.73
CA THR A 428 -3.62 25.13 6.40
C THR A 428 -2.82 25.23 7.68
N PHE A 429 -1.77 24.44 7.81
CA PHE A 429 -0.88 24.49 8.98
C PHE A 429 0.16 25.59 8.90
N ILE A 430 0.28 26.20 7.72
CA ILE A 430 1.20 27.30 7.45
C ILE A 430 0.40 28.58 7.17
N ASP A 431 0.84 29.69 7.76
CA ASP A 431 0.32 31.00 7.42
C ASP A 431 0.81 31.38 6.01
N LEU A 432 -0.13 31.41 5.08
CA LEU A 432 0.10 31.70 3.68
C LEU A 432 0.31 33.20 3.40
N ASP A 433 0.11 34.07 4.38
CA ASP A 433 0.35 35.51 4.23
C ASP A 433 1.86 35.80 4.34
N PRO A 434 2.51 36.22 3.24
CA PRO A 434 3.93 36.54 3.25
C PRO A 434 4.26 37.85 3.99
N ALA A 435 3.28 38.65 4.42
CA ALA A 435 3.52 39.82 5.28
C ALA A 435 3.82 39.44 6.75
N ASN A 436 3.40 38.25 7.18
CA ASN A 436 3.54 37.81 8.56
C ASN A 436 4.77 36.90 8.71
N ASN A 437 5.64 37.18 9.69
CA ASN A 437 6.76 36.30 10.08
C ASN A 437 7.60 35.77 8.91
N ASN A 438 7.86 36.63 7.92
CA ASN A 438 8.61 36.29 6.72
C ASN A 438 10.01 36.92 6.79
N PHE A 439 11.03 36.08 6.73
CA PHE A 439 12.41 36.53 6.68
C PHE A 439 12.82 37.09 5.31
N ALA A 440 12.02 36.84 4.25
CA ALA A 440 12.26 37.44 2.94
C ALA A 440 11.88 38.94 2.92
N PRO A 441 12.77 39.85 2.49
CA PRO A 441 12.48 41.27 2.32
C PRO A 441 11.23 41.51 1.49
N SER A 442 10.51 42.60 1.77
CA SER A 442 9.26 42.96 1.07
C SER A 442 9.38 42.96 -0.45
N GLY A 443 10.53 43.36 -1.00
CA GLY A 443 10.79 43.33 -2.44
C GLY A 443 10.74 41.93 -3.08
N ILE A 444 11.05 40.88 -2.31
CA ILE A 444 10.99 39.48 -2.74
C ILE A 444 9.68 38.83 -2.29
N SER A 445 9.27 39.03 -1.03
CA SER A 445 8.10 38.37 -0.46
C SER A 445 6.78 38.85 -1.03
N GLN A 446 6.71 40.13 -1.38
CA GLN A 446 5.53 40.75 -2.02
C GLN A 446 5.74 40.97 -3.52
N LEU A 447 6.96 40.71 -4.01
CA LEU A 447 7.41 41.06 -5.36
C LEU A 447 7.21 42.57 -5.66
N ASN A 448 7.33 43.39 -4.62
CA ASN A 448 7.14 44.84 -4.65
C ASN A 448 8.45 45.55 -4.98
N GLY A 449 8.67 45.84 -6.26
CA GLY A 449 9.88 46.56 -6.69
C GLY A 449 10.09 46.42 -8.19
N GLY A 450 10.49 47.51 -8.84
CA GLY A 450 10.58 47.67 -10.29
C GLY A 450 11.40 46.60 -11.03
N THR A 451 11.41 46.72 -12.34
CA THR A 451 11.87 45.77 -13.37
C THR A 451 13.38 45.49 -13.39
N ALA A 452 14.05 45.48 -12.23
CA ALA A 452 15.48 45.31 -12.04
C ALA A 452 15.91 43.86 -11.77
N GLY A 453 15.00 42.88 -11.88
CA GLY A 453 15.37 41.47 -11.91
C GLY A 453 16.23 41.12 -13.13
N THR A 454 16.89 39.97 -13.10
CA THR A 454 17.86 39.59 -14.13
C THR A 454 17.37 38.44 -14.99
N TRP A 455 17.73 38.49 -16.27
CA TRP A 455 17.67 37.34 -17.17
C TRP A 455 19.04 36.68 -17.22
N ALA A 456 19.07 35.37 -17.04
CA ALA A 456 20.24 34.56 -17.30
C ALA A 456 19.97 33.67 -18.53
N ASN A 457 20.40 34.14 -19.70
CA ASN A 457 20.37 33.33 -20.92
C ASN A 457 21.67 32.56 -21.04
N THR A 458 21.56 31.23 -21.02
CA THR A 458 22.72 30.33 -21.10
C THR A 458 23.10 29.99 -22.55
N ASN A 459 22.30 30.38 -23.55
CA ASN A 459 22.54 30.09 -24.96
C ASN A 459 21.82 31.09 -25.90
N ALA A 460 22.38 31.35 -27.09
CA ALA A 460 21.87 32.33 -28.06
C ALA A 460 20.51 31.98 -28.68
N ASN A 461 20.15 30.69 -28.72
CA ASN A 461 18.88 30.21 -29.26
C ASN A 461 17.73 30.20 -28.23
N ARG A 462 17.96 30.75 -27.04
CA ARG A 462 16.99 30.79 -25.93
C ARG A 462 16.75 32.26 -25.60
N THR A 463 15.53 32.73 -25.80
CA THR A 463 15.17 34.13 -25.59
C THR A 463 14.39 34.31 -24.28
N GLY A 464 14.92 35.17 -23.43
CA GLY A 464 14.25 35.70 -22.25
C GLY A 464 13.98 37.19 -22.44
N ALA A 465 12.76 37.64 -22.20
CA ALA A 465 12.36 39.04 -22.38
C ALA A 465 11.32 39.50 -21.36
N GLY A 466 11.10 40.81 -21.23
CA GLY A 466 10.08 41.37 -20.36
C GLY A 466 10.58 41.66 -18.94
N GLN A 467 9.62 41.82 -18.03
CA GLN A 467 9.84 42.37 -16.69
C GLN A 467 10.06 41.27 -15.65
N VAL A 468 11.20 41.34 -14.96
CA VAL A 468 11.53 40.46 -13.85
C VAL A 468 11.52 41.26 -12.55
N ALA A 469 10.87 40.71 -11.52
CA ALA A 469 10.78 41.30 -10.20
C ALA A 469 12.17 41.51 -9.59
N THR A 470 12.33 42.61 -8.83
CA THR A 470 13.56 42.89 -8.10
C THR A 470 13.92 41.72 -7.17
N GLY A 471 15.18 41.29 -7.19
CA GLY A 471 15.63 40.16 -6.39
C GLY A 471 15.20 38.80 -6.94
N VAL A 472 14.70 38.72 -8.17
CA VAL A 472 14.45 37.47 -8.90
C VAL A 472 15.37 37.41 -10.12
N ALA A 473 15.89 36.22 -10.40
CA ALA A 473 16.58 35.88 -11.64
C ALA A 473 15.79 34.80 -12.37
N ILE A 474 15.51 34.99 -13.66
CA ILE A 474 14.90 33.96 -14.50
C ILE A 474 15.95 33.43 -15.46
N SER A 475 16.14 32.11 -15.43
CA SER A 475 17.07 31.38 -16.29
C SER A 475 16.31 30.50 -17.27
N VAL A 476 16.61 30.68 -18.55
CA VAL A 476 16.08 29.87 -19.64
C VAL A 476 17.06 28.75 -19.91
N VAL A 477 16.81 27.56 -19.36
CA VAL A 477 17.83 26.51 -19.22
C VAL A 477 17.87 25.58 -20.42
N ARG A 478 16.72 25.13 -20.92
CA ARG A 478 16.66 24.17 -22.04
C ARG A 478 15.35 24.27 -22.80
N ASN A 479 15.40 24.20 -24.13
CA ASN A 479 14.22 23.99 -24.98
C ASN A 479 13.02 24.91 -24.66
N VAL A 480 13.24 26.18 -24.32
CA VAL A 480 12.17 27.13 -24.01
C VAL A 480 12.57 28.55 -24.35
N SER A 481 11.60 29.36 -24.75
CA SER A 481 11.66 30.82 -24.70
C SER A 481 10.64 31.32 -23.68
N ALA A 482 10.90 32.46 -23.05
CA ALA A 482 10.06 32.98 -21.99
C ALA A 482 9.94 34.50 -22.03
N VAL A 483 8.73 34.98 -21.73
CA VAL A 483 8.42 36.39 -21.50
C VAL A 483 7.91 36.52 -20.08
N ALA A 484 8.59 37.33 -19.29
CA ALA A 484 8.22 37.58 -17.90
C ALA A 484 7.42 38.89 -17.80
N SER A 485 6.46 38.91 -16.89
CA SER A 485 5.71 40.11 -16.53
C SER A 485 5.39 40.12 -15.04
N ILE A 486 5.21 41.33 -14.48
CA ILE A 486 4.75 41.50 -13.11
C ILE A 486 3.25 41.79 -13.16
N VAL A 487 2.46 41.02 -12.42
CA VAL A 487 0.99 41.12 -12.40
C VAL A 487 0.52 41.50 -11.00
N ASP A 488 -0.34 42.50 -10.89
CA ASP A 488 -1.00 42.80 -9.61
C ASP A 488 -2.09 41.75 -9.34
N ILE A 489 -1.99 41.09 -8.19
CA ILE A 489 -2.93 40.01 -7.79
C ILE A 489 -3.85 40.44 -6.64
N GLY A 490 -3.90 41.73 -6.33
CA GLY A 490 -4.72 42.30 -5.27
C GLY A 490 -4.07 42.23 -3.88
N GLY A 491 -4.66 42.90 -2.89
CA GLY A 491 -4.18 42.88 -1.50
C GLY A 491 -2.79 43.49 -1.26
N GLY A 492 -2.29 44.32 -2.19
CA GLY A 492 -0.93 44.85 -2.14
C GLY A 492 0.16 43.87 -2.61
N TYR A 493 -0.24 42.74 -3.19
CA TYR A 493 0.65 41.70 -3.69
C TYR A 493 0.79 41.73 -5.21
N LYS A 494 2.00 41.40 -5.66
CA LYS A 494 2.31 41.14 -7.06
C LYS A 494 2.70 39.68 -7.26
N ALA A 495 2.60 39.22 -8.48
CA ALA A 495 3.07 37.91 -8.91
C ALA A 495 4.03 38.06 -10.09
N GLN A 496 5.02 37.18 -10.15
CA GLN A 496 5.85 37.02 -11.34
C GLN A 496 5.17 36.02 -12.26
N ARG A 497 4.62 36.51 -13.36
CA ARG A 497 4.12 35.68 -14.46
C ARG A 497 5.25 35.43 -15.45
N ILE A 498 5.30 34.21 -15.96
CA ILE A 498 6.22 33.77 -17.00
C ILE A 498 5.41 33.03 -18.05
N ASP A 499 5.19 33.68 -19.18
CA ASP A 499 4.62 33.06 -20.38
C ASP A 499 5.77 32.38 -21.12
N TYR A 500 5.65 31.09 -21.40
CA TYR A 500 6.73 30.29 -21.98
C TYR A 500 6.25 29.52 -23.21
N THR A 501 7.17 29.36 -24.16
CA THR A 501 6.97 28.57 -25.37
C THR A 501 8.04 27.49 -25.41
N PRO A 502 7.67 26.21 -25.25
CA PRO A 502 8.57 25.10 -25.46
C PRO A 502 9.17 25.12 -26.89
N LEU A 503 10.45 24.79 -27.02
CA LEU A 503 11.23 24.84 -28.25
C LEU A 503 11.86 23.47 -28.54
N GLN A 504 12.17 23.20 -29.81
CA GLN A 504 12.88 21.98 -30.24
C GLN A 504 14.30 22.32 -30.70
N VAL A 505 15.12 22.89 -29.81
CA VAL A 505 16.45 23.44 -30.16
C VAL A 505 17.63 22.64 -29.61
N ASP A 506 17.46 21.92 -28.51
CA ASP A 506 18.50 21.13 -27.83
C ASP A 506 18.23 19.61 -27.91
N ILE A 507 19.28 18.79 -27.74
CA ILE A 507 19.19 17.33 -27.60
C ILE A 507 18.64 17.01 -26.19
N GLY A 508 17.36 16.65 -26.11
CA GLY A 508 16.68 16.24 -24.88
C GLY A 508 15.17 16.43 -25.01
N PRO A 509 14.33 15.62 -24.34
CA PRO A 509 12.88 15.53 -24.59
C PRO A 509 12.03 16.58 -23.87
N TYR A 510 12.63 17.45 -23.07
CA TYR A 510 11.93 18.33 -22.13
C TYR A 510 12.43 19.77 -22.23
N PHE A 511 11.59 20.71 -21.77
CA PHE A 511 11.98 22.08 -21.52
C PHE A 511 12.25 22.34 -20.04
N GLU A 512 13.12 23.31 -19.74
CA GLU A 512 13.46 23.67 -18.36
C GLU A 512 13.62 25.17 -18.20
N LEU A 513 12.90 25.71 -17.22
CA LEU A 513 12.95 27.10 -16.78
C LEU A 513 13.17 27.15 -15.27
N VAL A 514 14.00 28.10 -14.84
CA VAL A 514 14.31 28.30 -13.42
C VAL A 514 14.05 29.75 -13.04
N ALA A 515 13.26 29.97 -11.99
CA ALA A 515 13.10 31.26 -11.36
C ALA A 515 13.75 31.20 -9.97
N GLN A 516 14.77 32.00 -9.72
CA GLN A 516 15.52 32.00 -8.47
C GLN A 516 15.35 33.34 -7.76
N SER A 517 14.94 33.31 -6.49
CA SER A 517 15.09 34.48 -5.63
C SER A 517 16.58 34.67 -5.34
N ILE A 518 17.11 35.83 -5.69
CA ILE A 518 18.45 36.26 -5.36
C ILE A 518 18.52 36.44 -3.84
N SER A 519 19.02 35.39 -3.17
CA SER A 519 19.59 35.37 -1.82
C SER A 519 18.92 36.30 -0.81
N VAL A 520 18.11 35.76 0.09
CA VAL A 520 17.65 36.48 1.27
C VAL A 520 18.85 36.60 2.24
N PRO A 521 19.46 37.78 2.46
CA PRO A 521 20.60 37.90 3.34
C PRO A 521 20.12 38.04 4.79
N PHE A 522 20.33 37.02 5.62
CA PHE A 522 20.10 37.10 7.06
C PHE A 522 20.82 35.96 7.79
N THR A 523 21.16 36.22 9.05
CA THR A 523 21.72 35.22 9.96
C THR A 523 20.60 34.30 10.44
N LEU A 524 20.61 33.04 9.98
CA LEU A 524 19.76 32.01 10.56
C LEU A 524 20.25 31.66 11.97
N ASP A 525 19.32 31.60 12.92
CA ASP A 525 19.56 31.00 14.22
C ASP A 525 19.70 29.48 14.03
N GLN A 526 20.86 28.95 14.38
CA GLN A 526 21.21 27.54 14.16
C GLN A 526 20.43 26.59 15.08
N THR A 527 19.77 27.13 16.11
CA THR A 527 18.92 26.37 17.03
C THR A 527 17.49 26.21 16.52
N LYS A 528 17.13 26.91 15.44
CA LYS A 528 15.77 26.98 14.93
C LYS A 528 15.59 26.20 13.64
N TRP A 529 14.36 25.78 13.42
CA TRP A 529 13.92 25.18 12.16
C TRP A 529 13.23 26.22 11.30
N TYR A 530 13.34 26.03 10.00
CA TYR A 530 12.84 26.95 8.99
C TYR A 530 12.14 26.19 7.89
N ARG A 531 11.30 26.91 7.16
CA ARG A 531 10.63 26.39 5.97
C ARG A 531 10.54 27.46 4.89
N ALA A 532 10.58 27.03 3.64
CA ALA A 532 10.32 27.85 2.48
C ALA A 532 8.97 27.49 1.87
N MET A 533 8.24 28.49 1.39
CA MET A 533 7.02 28.27 0.63
C MET A 533 6.88 29.25 -0.53
N CYS A 534 6.06 28.85 -1.51
CA CYS A 534 5.63 29.69 -2.61
C CYS A 534 4.27 29.22 -3.11
N GLU A 535 3.40 30.16 -3.48
CA GLU A 535 2.17 29.87 -4.20
C GLU A 535 2.43 30.01 -5.70
N LEU A 536 2.19 28.93 -6.45
CA LEU A 536 2.40 28.87 -7.89
C LEU A 536 1.10 28.49 -8.59
N GLN A 537 0.63 29.37 -9.46
CA GLN A 537 -0.47 29.13 -10.37
C GLN A 537 0.07 28.67 -11.73
N THR A 538 -0.62 27.71 -12.32
CA THR A 538 -0.36 27.24 -13.68
C THR A 538 -1.58 27.46 -14.57
N PHE A 539 -1.31 27.69 -15.86
CA PHE A 539 -2.31 27.90 -16.90
C PHE A 539 -2.27 26.76 -17.93
N ASP A 540 -3.18 26.78 -18.91
CA ASP A 540 -3.32 25.75 -19.97
C ASP A 540 -1.97 25.37 -20.60
N GLY A 541 -1.73 24.08 -20.87
CA GLY A 541 -0.41 23.59 -21.33
C GLY A 541 0.62 23.38 -20.20
N THR A 542 0.12 23.18 -18.99
CA THR A 542 0.82 23.17 -17.69
C THR A 542 2.11 22.31 -17.66
N PRO A 543 3.13 22.76 -16.91
CA PRO A 543 4.37 21.99 -16.75
C PRO A 543 4.12 20.61 -16.15
N ALA A 544 4.90 19.63 -16.58
CA ALA A 544 4.86 18.29 -16.02
C ALA A 544 5.40 18.25 -14.59
N PHE A 545 6.26 19.21 -14.25
CA PHE A 545 6.96 19.21 -13.00
C PHE A 545 7.22 20.62 -12.47
N ILE A 546 6.96 20.79 -11.17
CA ILE A 546 7.22 22.01 -10.42
C ILE A 546 7.94 21.65 -9.13
N GLU A 547 9.09 22.27 -8.95
CA GLU A 547 9.98 22.06 -7.82
C GLU A 547 10.16 23.38 -7.07
N LEU A 548 10.11 23.32 -5.74
CA LEU A 548 10.62 24.38 -4.88
C LEU A 548 11.87 23.85 -4.21
N ARG A 549 13.02 24.40 -4.59
CA ARG A 549 14.30 24.14 -3.98
C ARG A 549 14.65 25.26 -3.02
N TYR A 550 15.04 24.92 -1.80
CA TYR A 550 15.74 25.86 -0.93
C TYR A 550 17.23 25.54 -0.94
N MET A 551 18.07 26.56 -0.81
CA MET A 551 19.52 26.44 -0.74
C MET A 551 20.03 27.33 0.38
N THR A 552 20.71 26.76 1.36
CA THR A 552 21.47 27.55 2.33
C THR A 552 22.87 27.78 1.76
N ARG A 553 23.38 29.00 1.91
CA ARG A 553 24.68 29.41 1.37
C ARG A 553 25.55 30.02 2.46
N GLN A 554 26.85 29.88 2.23
CA GLN A 554 27.90 30.65 2.88
C GLN A 554 28.75 31.29 1.78
N GLY A 555 28.56 32.59 1.56
CA GLY A 555 29.14 33.29 0.42
C GLY A 555 28.58 32.73 -0.90
N THR A 556 29.45 32.24 -1.78
CA THR A 556 29.06 31.61 -3.06
C THR A 556 28.86 30.10 -2.96
N THR A 557 29.16 29.49 -1.81
CA THR A 557 29.14 28.05 -1.63
C THR A 557 27.77 27.59 -1.14
N ASN A 558 27.14 26.66 -1.87
CA ASN A 558 25.96 25.94 -1.37
C ASN A 558 26.39 24.99 -0.26
N ARG A 559 25.82 25.14 0.94
CA ARG A 559 26.13 24.29 2.11
C ARG A 559 25.10 23.20 2.30
N SER A 560 23.82 23.54 2.18
CA SER A 560 22.74 22.56 2.08
C SER A 560 21.70 22.96 1.05
N SER A 561 20.99 21.99 0.52
CA SER A 561 19.80 22.22 -0.28
C SER A 561 18.82 21.08 -0.08
N GLY A 562 17.54 21.39 -0.14
CA GLY A 562 16.48 20.39 -0.19
C GLY A 562 15.39 20.85 -1.15
N PHE A 563 14.45 19.95 -1.41
CA PHE A 563 13.46 20.11 -2.47
C PHE A 563 12.09 19.73 -1.93
N SER A 564 11.08 20.50 -2.30
CA SER A 564 9.72 20.02 -2.45
C SER A 564 9.51 19.74 -3.91
N GLY A 565 9.24 18.48 -4.25
CA GLY A 565 9.07 18.10 -5.64
C GLY A 565 10.40 17.95 -6.35
N TYR A 566 11.16 16.89 -6.12
CA TYR A 566 12.37 16.63 -6.90
C TYR A 566 12.11 15.99 -8.28
N ARG A 567 12.93 16.35 -9.26
CA ARG A 567 12.91 15.75 -10.57
C ARG A 567 13.96 14.65 -10.70
N LEU A 568 13.58 13.42 -11.07
CA LEU A 568 14.54 12.44 -11.59
C LEU A 568 15.08 12.93 -12.94
N SER A 569 16.39 13.15 -13.01
CA SER A 569 17.10 13.58 -14.22
C SER A 569 17.20 12.42 -15.22
N SER A 570 16.14 12.14 -15.99
CA SER A 570 16.25 11.29 -17.17
C SER A 570 15.38 11.76 -18.32
N ASP A 571 15.78 11.32 -19.51
CA ASP A 571 15.26 11.72 -20.81
C ASP A 571 14.00 10.91 -21.21
N THR A 572 13.39 10.13 -20.32
CA THR A 572 12.24 9.27 -20.65
C THR A 572 11.32 8.94 -19.47
N PHE A 573 10.66 9.94 -18.87
CA PHE A 573 9.58 9.71 -17.87
C PHE A 573 8.28 10.41 -18.27
N VAL A 574 7.75 10.07 -19.46
CA VAL A 574 6.57 10.62 -20.17
C VAL A 574 5.85 11.71 -19.37
N LEU A 575 6.34 12.92 -19.61
CA LEU A 575 6.08 14.15 -18.87
C LEU A 575 4.56 14.34 -18.71
N GLY A 576 4.09 14.31 -17.46
CA GLY A 576 2.67 14.41 -17.14
C GLY A 576 2.05 15.65 -17.77
N MET A 577 0.89 15.49 -18.41
CA MET A 577 0.09 16.66 -18.77
C MET A 577 -0.31 17.34 -17.46
N GLY A 578 0.31 18.48 -17.17
CA GLY A 578 -0.08 19.28 -16.03
C GLY A 578 -1.57 19.68 -16.14
N ARG A 579 -2.27 19.96 -15.04
CA ARG A 579 -3.60 20.60 -15.06
C ARG A 579 -3.42 22.00 -14.50
N SER A 580 -4.11 22.95 -15.09
CA SER A 580 -4.19 24.30 -14.56
C SER A 580 -4.66 24.27 -13.11
N GLY A 581 -4.05 25.08 -12.26
CA GLY A 581 -4.41 25.13 -10.85
C GLY A 581 -3.39 25.90 -10.02
N THR A 582 -3.74 26.10 -8.76
CA THR A 582 -2.88 26.71 -7.76
C THR A 582 -2.23 25.63 -6.91
N TYR A 583 -0.91 25.63 -6.88
CA TYR A 583 -0.07 24.75 -6.09
C TYR A 583 0.57 25.55 -4.95
N LYS A 584 0.55 24.99 -3.75
CA LYS A 584 1.23 25.50 -2.57
C LYS A 584 2.50 24.67 -2.40
N LEU A 585 3.60 25.19 -2.91
CA LEU A 585 4.90 24.53 -2.81
C LEU A 585 5.46 24.84 -1.43
N ILE A 586 5.76 23.80 -0.65
CA ILE A 586 6.17 23.91 0.74
C ILE A 586 7.36 22.97 0.91
N SER A 587 8.53 23.50 1.27
CA SER A 587 9.72 22.69 1.53
C SER A 587 9.54 21.80 2.75
N GLU A 588 10.33 20.74 2.85
CA GLU A 588 10.59 20.09 4.14
C GLU A 588 11.23 21.06 5.14
N PRO A 589 11.05 20.84 6.46
CA PRO A 589 11.69 21.69 7.46
C PRO A 589 13.21 21.52 7.37
N PHE A 590 13.93 22.64 7.50
CA PHE A 590 15.38 22.67 7.42
C PHE A 590 15.98 23.51 8.53
N ARG A 591 17.18 23.14 8.97
CA ARG A 591 17.99 23.93 9.90
C ARG A 591 19.37 24.19 9.33
N TRP A 592 20.06 25.17 9.88
CA TRP A 592 21.46 25.41 9.57
C TRP A 592 22.34 24.54 10.46
N ASP A 593 23.29 23.82 9.87
CA ASP A 593 24.28 23.05 10.65
C ASP A 593 25.35 24.00 11.21
N PRO A 594 25.49 24.10 12.56
CA PRO A 594 26.53 24.91 13.20
C PRO A 594 27.94 24.64 12.68
N ALA A 595 28.23 23.41 12.23
CA ALA A 595 29.54 23.02 11.71
C ALA A 595 29.95 23.80 10.45
N TRP A 596 29.01 24.43 9.74
CA TRP A 596 29.30 25.23 8.54
C TRP A 596 29.61 26.70 8.85
N GLY A 597 29.68 27.10 10.12
CA GLY A 597 29.91 28.51 10.50
C GLY A 597 28.63 29.34 10.36
N THR A 598 28.73 30.63 10.01
CA THR A 598 27.53 31.49 9.87
C THR A 598 26.89 31.35 8.49
N ALA A 599 25.59 31.05 8.44
CA ALA A 599 24.78 31.17 7.24
C ALA A 599 24.68 32.65 6.87
N ASP A 600 24.98 33.03 5.64
CA ASP A 600 24.75 34.41 5.20
C ASP A 600 23.45 34.53 4.39
N ARG A 601 22.99 33.45 3.73
CA ARG A 601 21.88 33.52 2.76
C ARG A 601 21.05 32.24 2.68
N VAL A 602 19.74 32.42 2.46
CA VAL A 602 18.84 31.37 1.94
C VAL A 602 18.35 31.77 0.55
N GLY A 603 18.55 30.90 -0.43
CA GLY A 603 18.02 31.03 -1.78
C GLY A 603 16.80 30.12 -1.96
N ILE A 604 15.74 30.65 -2.56
CA ILE A 604 14.61 29.89 -3.06
C ILE A 604 14.73 29.81 -4.59
N GLU A 605 14.56 28.62 -5.13
CA GLU A 605 14.57 28.32 -6.56
C GLU A 605 13.29 27.57 -6.91
N ILE A 606 12.57 28.07 -7.89
CA ILE A 606 11.42 27.42 -8.49
C ILE A 606 11.88 26.88 -9.83
N ARG A 607 11.84 25.55 -10.00
CA ARG A 607 12.18 24.91 -11.26
C ARG A 607 10.92 24.35 -11.90
N ILE A 608 10.79 24.63 -13.19
CA ILE A 608 9.65 24.27 -14.00
C ILE A 608 10.17 23.43 -15.15
N THR A 609 9.61 22.23 -15.31
CA THR A 609 9.96 21.32 -16.39
C THR A 609 8.68 20.81 -17.04
N GLY A 610 8.69 20.65 -18.37
CA GLY A 610 7.58 20.05 -19.08
C GLY A 610 8.01 19.48 -20.43
N ASP A 611 7.04 18.94 -21.16
CA ASP A 611 7.27 18.39 -22.50
C ASP A 611 7.68 19.50 -23.46
N ARG A 612 8.80 19.32 -24.17
CA ARG A 612 9.28 20.31 -25.16
C ARG A 612 8.34 20.48 -26.36
N THR A 613 7.39 19.56 -26.51
CA THR A 613 6.35 19.56 -27.55
C THR A 613 5.01 20.06 -27.04
N ALA A 614 4.90 20.41 -25.75
CA ALA A 614 3.69 20.99 -25.19
C ALA A 614 3.35 22.34 -25.87
N PRO A 615 2.07 22.71 -25.93
CA PRO A 615 1.68 24.03 -26.40
C PRO A 615 2.26 25.14 -25.50
N PRO A 616 2.35 26.39 -26.00
CA PRO A 616 2.67 27.54 -25.18
C PRO A 616 1.75 27.65 -23.96
N SER A 617 2.32 28.13 -22.86
CA SER A 617 1.64 28.15 -21.57
C SER A 617 2.20 29.25 -20.68
N ALA A 618 1.72 29.34 -19.44
CA ALA A 618 2.24 30.25 -18.45
C ALA A 618 2.30 29.61 -17.06
N VAL A 619 3.20 30.14 -16.26
CA VAL A 619 3.18 29.99 -14.80
C VAL A 619 3.14 31.36 -14.16
N GLN A 620 2.67 31.42 -12.93
CA GLN A 620 2.68 32.62 -12.12
C GLN A 620 3.00 32.26 -10.68
N PHE A 621 4.06 32.82 -10.11
CA PHE A 621 4.41 32.57 -8.72
C PHE A 621 4.30 33.83 -7.87
N SER A 622 3.96 33.63 -6.59
CA SER A 622 3.72 34.69 -5.61
C SER A 622 3.97 34.17 -4.19
N LYS A 623 3.79 35.06 -3.20
CA LYS A 623 3.84 34.73 -1.76
C LYS A 623 5.08 33.93 -1.35
N ILE A 624 6.26 34.38 -1.82
CA ILE A 624 7.53 33.77 -1.46
C ILE A 624 7.80 34.05 0.02
N LYS A 625 7.99 32.98 0.80
CA LYS A 625 8.23 33.11 2.24
C LYS A 625 9.29 32.14 2.71
N VAL A 626 10.16 32.66 3.58
CA VAL A 626 11.00 31.86 4.47
C VAL A 626 10.55 32.20 5.88
N MET A 627 10.23 31.21 6.69
CA MET A 627 9.73 31.43 8.04
C MET A 627 10.33 30.41 9.01
N GLU A 628 10.33 30.76 10.29
CA GLU A 628 10.61 29.84 11.38
C GLU A 628 9.48 28.82 11.44
N ASP A 629 9.82 27.56 11.68
CA ASP A 629 8.86 26.46 11.83
C ASP A 629 9.06 25.81 13.20
N VAL A 630 8.05 25.04 13.60
CA VAL A 630 8.11 24.22 14.81
C VAL A 630 9.22 23.18 14.64
N ASP A 631 9.94 22.88 15.73
CA ASP A 631 10.93 21.82 15.75
C ASP A 631 10.28 20.46 15.42
N PRO A 632 10.59 19.87 14.24
CA PRO A 632 9.99 18.62 13.83
C PRO A 632 10.44 17.44 14.68
N VAL A 633 11.58 17.54 15.39
CA VAL A 633 12.04 16.52 16.33
C VAL A 633 11.11 16.48 17.55
N ALA A 634 10.80 17.64 18.12
CA ALA A 634 9.88 17.75 19.24
C ALA A 634 8.47 17.27 18.86
N LEU A 635 8.03 17.52 17.62
CA LEU A 635 6.75 17.04 17.11
C LEU A 635 6.68 15.52 16.93
N TRP A 636 7.81 14.82 16.85
CA TRP A 636 7.80 13.37 16.63
C TRP A 636 7.71 12.57 17.91
N GLY A 637 7.96 13.19 19.08
CA GLY A 637 7.84 12.53 20.38
C GLY A 637 8.96 11.52 20.70
N PHE A 638 9.96 11.33 19.84
CA PHE A 638 11.15 10.54 20.17
C PHE A 638 12.13 11.38 20.99
N GLY A 639 12.23 11.11 22.28
CA GLY A 639 13.26 11.71 23.15
C GLY A 639 12.79 12.85 24.07
N ALA A 640 11.50 12.92 24.37
CA ALA A 640 11.01 13.61 25.58
C ALA A 640 11.00 12.66 26.79
#